data_AF-A0A182WEK1-F1
#
_entry.id   AF-A0A182WEK1-F1
#
_cell.length_a   1.000
_cell.length_b   1.000
_cell.length_c   1.000
_cell.angle_alpha   90.00
_cell.angle_beta   90.00
_cell.angle_gamma   90.00
#
_symmetry.space_group_name_H-M   'P 1'
#
loop_
_entity.id
_entity.type
_entity.pdbx_description
1 polymer ?
#
loop_
_entity_poly.entity_id
_entity_poly.type
_entity_poly.pdbx_seq_one_letter_code
_entity_poly.pdbx_strand_id
1 'polypeptide(L)'
;MPYALIYSRTNPRLSDDNNLSMIVLTNKKLLTACVIATVITVCAIVVPIIVVNTYDDAPTPKKFVGREVLDEVPLIDGHNDLPFSIYLVERNLINHFNLDSNLKEHPVWSADNRSHTDLPRLRQGKLGAQFWVAYIRCVDTQYKDAVARTLEQIDVTKRIIKKYPNDLKYADSADGIMEAFREKKLASLIAVEGGHSIDSRLAVLRLFYELGVRYMTLTHSCNTPWADASPVDDETPAPSQLNNLSAWGRHVIWEMNRLGMMIDISHVSYGVMRDVLQHSRAPVIFSHSSAHAVFEHHRNVQDDILWELGRKRGIVMVNFYPLFVGGNTIDDVIKHLNHIRKITGVDHIGLGGDYNGVTVTPEGLEDVSKYPDLFDMLANGVLRTGEMFEPWTREDLQKLAGLNLLRVFREVERTRDGLVDEEPFEDLIPYEEFERANVADQPFMAYKKTLTMGVLILLGVLAVAIAVPIATNIDADNSVVPQVNQFFGRTVLDEVPLIDGHNDLPWNLYNYERNQINKFELNTNLLEHPVWGPATNSHTDIPRLKAGKVGAQFWVAYVGCNNQYKDAVERTLEQIDVIKRMVRKYSDHMKYVTSTEGIMAAFQERKIGSLIAVEGGHSMDSRLAVLRMYYELGVRYMTLTHSCNTPWADASPIDDQPEAKLRNVTEWGRNVLWEMNRLGMLIDVSHVSHGVMVEVLEHSKSPVIFSHSSSYSVFKHHRNVQDDVLKQLVQNNGIIMVNFYTGFIGGRSIDNVIEHLNYIKGITGPDHIGLGGDFDGVSDVPMFLDDVSKYPDLFDMLADGVFKNATTFAPWTREELRKLAGENLLRVFREVEQVRDSMVDVEPYEDLIPYQDFVDAGVAEQPCMSDLDIHKQ
;
A
#
# COMPACT_ATOMS: atom_id res chain seq x y z
N MET A 1 -18.71 -63.40 -15.64
CA MET A 1 -17.89 -64.21 -16.57
C MET A 1 -16.87 -63.30 -17.21
N PRO A 2 -15.66 -63.78 -17.53
CA PRO A 2 -14.78 -64.68 -16.76
C PRO A 2 -13.36 -64.02 -16.60
N TYR A 3 -12.34 -64.53 -15.92
CA TYR A 3 -11.86 -65.89 -15.56
C TYR A 3 -11.23 -65.82 -14.13
N ALA A 4 -11.21 -66.80 -13.20
CA ALA A 4 -11.13 -68.29 -13.21
C ALA A 4 -9.71 -68.83 -13.59
N LEU A 5 -9.05 -69.81 -12.94
CA LEU A 5 -9.43 -70.93 -12.06
C LEU A 5 -8.39 -71.20 -10.90
N ILE A 6 -8.74 -71.67 -9.68
CA ILE A 6 -8.78 -73.08 -9.12
C ILE A 6 -7.40 -73.83 -9.15
N TYR A 7 -6.79 -74.50 -8.15
CA TYR A 7 -7.17 -75.36 -6.96
C TYR A 7 -6.29 -75.05 -5.71
N SER A 8 -6.50 -75.48 -4.44
CA SER A 8 -7.48 -76.34 -3.71
C SER A 8 -7.12 -77.83 -3.37
N ARG A 9 -7.47 -78.29 -2.14
CA ARG A 9 -7.47 -79.68 -1.55
C ARG A 9 -6.15 -80.20 -0.91
N THR A 10 -6.11 -80.97 0.21
CA THR A 10 -7.15 -81.47 1.18
C THR A 10 -6.57 -81.93 2.55
N ASN A 11 -7.37 -81.72 3.60
CA ASN A 11 -7.58 -82.45 4.89
C ASN A 11 -7.36 -84.01 4.91
N PRO A 12 -7.52 -84.76 6.06
CA PRO A 12 -7.40 -84.45 7.52
C PRO A 12 -6.89 -85.64 8.43
N ARG A 13 -7.09 -85.55 9.77
CA ARG A 13 -7.30 -86.65 10.79
C ARG A 13 -6.08 -87.51 11.21
N LEU A 14 -5.98 -88.18 12.36
CA LEU A 14 -6.55 -88.23 13.74
C LEU A 14 -5.87 -89.47 14.42
N SER A 15 -6.01 -89.63 15.74
CA SER A 15 -5.80 -90.84 16.59
C SER A 15 -4.39 -91.23 17.10
N ASP A 16 -4.20 -90.95 18.40
CA ASP A 16 -4.02 -91.91 19.50
C ASP A 16 -2.85 -92.93 19.56
N ASP A 17 -2.21 -92.87 20.74
CA ASP A 17 -1.85 -93.99 21.62
C ASP A 17 -0.59 -94.87 21.42
N ASN A 18 0.30 -94.67 22.41
CA ASN A 18 0.83 -95.69 23.33
C ASN A 18 2.02 -96.60 22.95
N ASN A 19 3.14 -96.27 23.62
CA ASN A 19 3.82 -97.08 24.65
C ASN A 19 5.17 -97.78 24.38
N LEU A 20 6.07 -97.49 25.33
CA LEU A 20 7.17 -98.28 25.89
C LEU A 20 8.19 -98.96 24.94
N SER A 21 9.45 -98.54 25.08
CA SER A 21 10.36 -99.29 25.99
C SER A 21 11.60 -98.45 26.38
N MET A 22 12.16 -98.76 27.55
CA MET A 22 13.29 -98.04 28.15
C MET A 22 14.63 -98.35 27.46
N ILE A 23 15.56 -97.38 27.49
CA ILE A 23 16.96 -97.60 27.91
C ILE A 23 17.49 -96.30 28.56
N VAL A 24 18.26 -96.46 29.63
CA VAL A 24 18.80 -95.37 30.46
C VAL A 24 20.04 -94.74 29.81
N LEU A 25 20.14 -93.40 29.77
CA LEU A 25 21.42 -92.67 29.84
C LEU A 25 21.26 -91.15 30.11
N THR A 26 21.80 -90.71 31.24
CA THR A 26 22.34 -89.34 31.50
C THR A 26 21.45 -88.11 31.25
N ASN A 27 20.50 -87.91 32.15
CA ASN A 27 20.40 -86.76 33.08
C ASN A 27 21.22 -85.45 32.80
N LYS A 28 21.10 -84.86 31.61
CA LYS A 28 21.39 -83.42 31.37
C LYS A 28 20.18 -82.66 30.84
N LYS A 29 19.45 -83.23 29.86
CA LYS A 29 18.27 -82.60 29.25
C LYS A 29 17.14 -82.34 30.24
N LEU A 30 16.92 -83.21 31.23
CA LEU A 30 15.89 -83.00 32.26
C LEU A 30 16.25 -81.85 33.20
N LEU A 31 17.53 -81.70 33.58
CA LEU A 31 18.00 -80.58 34.39
C LEU A 31 17.85 -79.26 33.61
N THR A 32 18.20 -79.24 32.33
CA THR A 32 17.99 -78.06 31.46
C THR A 32 16.50 -77.76 31.28
N ALA A 33 15.64 -78.77 31.11
CA ALA A 33 14.19 -78.57 31.00
C ALA A 33 13.57 -78.05 32.32
N CYS A 34 13.99 -78.56 33.47
CA CYS A 34 13.57 -78.03 34.77
C CYS A 34 14.11 -76.62 35.02
N VAL A 35 15.36 -76.31 34.65
CA VAL A 35 15.89 -74.93 34.76
C VAL A 35 15.14 -73.99 33.82
N ILE A 36 14.86 -74.38 32.58
CA ILE A 36 14.07 -73.57 31.64
C ILE A 36 12.63 -73.40 32.15
N ALA A 37 11.97 -74.45 32.63
CA ALA A 37 10.63 -74.35 33.20
C ALA A 37 10.61 -73.48 34.45
N THR A 38 11.57 -73.62 35.37
CA THR A 38 11.68 -72.78 36.56
C THR A 38 12.00 -71.33 36.19
N VAL A 39 12.88 -71.08 35.21
CA VAL A 39 13.16 -69.71 34.71
C VAL A 39 11.93 -69.12 34.02
N ILE A 40 11.18 -69.88 33.23
CA ILE A 40 9.93 -69.42 32.60
C ILE A 40 8.86 -69.13 33.67
N THR A 41 8.68 -69.99 34.68
CA THR A 41 7.72 -69.76 35.77
C THR A 41 8.16 -68.62 36.69
N VAL A 42 9.45 -68.51 37.00
CA VAL A 42 10.00 -67.37 37.73
C VAL A 42 9.84 -66.09 36.92
N CYS A 43 10.11 -66.07 35.61
CA CYS A 43 9.81 -64.90 34.78
C CYS A 43 8.30 -64.62 34.68
N ALA A 44 7.45 -65.63 34.56
CA ALA A 44 5.99 -65.47 34.47
C ALA A 44 5.33 -65.04 35.79
N ILE A 45 6.03 -65.11 36.92
CA ILE A 45 5.56 -64.64 38.23
C ILE A 45 6.30 -63.36 38.65
N VAL A 46 7.62 -63.33 38.52
CA VAL A 46 8.49 -62.21 38.92
C VAL A 46 8.47 -61.08 37.89
N VAL A 47 8.27 -61.30 36.59
CA VAL A 47 8.08 -60.17 35.66
C VAL A 47 6.75 -59.45 35.94
N PRO A 48 5.59 -60.13 36.10
CA PRO A 48 4.39 -59.44 36.56
C PRO A 48 4.51 -58.81 37.95
N ILE A 49 5.17 -59.46 38.92
CA ILE A 49 5.34 -58.88 40.27
C ILE A 49 6.33 -57.70 40.26
N ILE A 50 7.40 -57.72 39.45
CA ILE A 50 8.26 -56.55 39.27
C ILE A 50 7.48 -55.45 38.55
N VAL A 51 6.79 -55.74 37.45
CA VAL A 51 5.97 -54.74 36.73
C VAL A 51 4.90 -54.12 37.64
N VAL A 52 4.24 -54.91 38.50
CA VAL A 52 3.23 -54.44 39.45
C VAL A 52 3.86 -53.70 40.65
N ASN A 53 5.06 -54.07 41.11
CA ASN A 53 5.79 -53.32 42.14
C ASN A 53 6.64 -52.15 41.59
N THR A 54 6.73 -51.97 40.26
CA THR A 54 7.20 -50.74 39.61
C THR A 54 6.02 -49.88 39.11
N TYR A 55 4.82 -50.11 39.66
CA TYR A 55 3.62 -49.29 39.40
C TYR A 55 3.30 -48.32 40.55
N ASP A 56 4.19 -48.21 41.54
CA ASP A 56 4.35 -46.98 42.33
C ASP A 56 5.37 -46.07 41.62
N ASP A 57 5.08 -44.76 41.59
CA ASP A 57 5.76 -43.74 40.79
C ASP A 57 5.69 -43.94 39.26
N ALA A 58 4.48 -44.05 38.72
CA ALA A 58 4.21 -43.39 37.44
C ALA A 58 4.62 -41.91 37.60
N PRO A 59 5.50 -41.35 36.75
CA PRO A 59 6.00 -39.99 36.95
C PRO A 59 4.80 -39.04 36.95
N THR A 60 4.58 -38.36 38.08
CA THR A 60 3.61 -37.28 38.17
C THR A 60 3.90 -36.31 37.03
N PRO A 61 2.91 -35.98 36.17
CA PRO A 61 3.13 -35.05 35.06
C PRO A 61 3.76 -33.79 35.63
N LYS A 62 5.01 -33.52 35.22
CA LYS A 62 5.79 -32.43 35.80
C LYS A 62 5.03 -31.14 35.51
N LYS A 63 4.36 -30.57 36.52
CA LYS A 63 3.48 -29.41 36.35
C LYS A 63 4.33 -28.31 35.72
N PHE A 64 4.01 -27.96 34.47
CA PHE A 64 4.78 -26.97 33.73
C PHE A 64 4.44 -25.57 34.23
N VAL A 65 5.34 -24.63 34.01
CA VAL A 65 5.12 -23.23 34.37
C VAL A 65 4.65 -22.52 33.11
N GLY A 66 3.52 -21.81 33.17
CA GLY A 66 2.85 -21.28 31.98
C GLY A 66 3.73 -20.38 31.13
N ARG A 67 4.55 -19.53 31.76
CA ARG A 67 5.54 -18.66 31.11
C ARG A 67 6.63 -19.37 30.33
N GLU A 68 6.85 -20.68 30.54
CA GLU A 68 7.79 -21.48 29.72
C GLU A 68 7.23 -21.73 28.31
N VAL A 69 5.90 -21.70 28.14
CA VAL A 69 5.26 -21.85 26.82
C VAL A 69 5.67 -20.72 25.87
N LEU A 70 5.86 -19.51 26.41
CA LEU A 70 6.31 -18.34 25.66
C LEU A 70 7.78 -18.42 25.20
N ASP A 71 8.56 -19.38 25.71
CA ASP A 71 9.91 -19.69 25.18
C ASP A 71 9.85 -20.68 23.99
N GLU A 72 8.73 -21.38 23.82
CA GLU A 72 8.48 -22.34 22.74
C GLU A 72 7.68 -21.71 21.58
N VAL A 73 6.64 -20.96 21.93
CA VAL A 73 5.82 -20.16 21.02
C VAL A 73 5.77 -18.73 21.58
N PRO A 74 6.66 -17.84 21.12
CA PRO A 74 6.62 -16.42 21.47
C PRO A 74 5.23 -15.81 21.22
N LEU A 75 4.81 -14.90 22.11
CA LEU A 75 3.46 -14.34 22.05
C LEU A 75 3.24 -13.48 20.80
N ILE A 76 2.08 -13.59 20.17
CA ILE A 76 1.56 -12.64 19.20
C ILE A 76 0.39 -11.89 19.82
N ASP A 77 0.55 -10.58 19.99
CA ASP A 77 -0.56 -9.69 20.36
C ASP A 77 -1.18 -9.05 19.11
N GLY A 78 -2.52 -8.99 19.13
CA GLY A 78 -3.35 -8.56 18.01
C GLY A 78 -3.55 -7.07 17.84
N HIS A 79 -3.34 -6.21 18.85
CA HIS A 79 -3.71 -4.79 18.79
C HIS A 79 -2.95 -3.93 19.82
N ASN A 80 -2.13 -2.99 19.34
CA ASN A 80 -1.38 -2.04 20.18
C ASN A 80 -1.18 -0.68 19.49
N ASP A 81 -1.66 0.39 20.15
CA ASP A 81 -1.69 1.76 19.65
C ASP A 81 -0.44 2.59 20.04
N LEU A 82 0.71 1.95 20.17
CA LEU A 82 1.99 2.65 20.32
C LEU A 82 2.20 3.73 19.24
N PRO A 83 1.89 3.52 17.94
CA PRO A 83 1.99 4.59 16.94
C PRO A 83 1.14 5.81 17.27
N PHE A 84 -0.12 5.61 17.67
CA PHE A 84 -1.01 6.72 18.05
C PHE A 84 -0.57 7.42 19.33
N SER A 85 -0.01 6.68 20.31
CA SER A 85 0.64 7.29 21.48
C SER A 85 1.85 8.15 21.10
N ILE A 86 2.65 7.71 20.13
CA ILE A 86 3.81 8.47 19.61
C ILE A 86 3.34 9.72 18.86
N TYR A 87 2.22 9.68 18.13
CA TYR A 87 1.60 10.89 17.59
C TYR A 87 1.14 11.86 18.70
N LEU A 88 0.54 11.34 19.76
CA LEU A 88 -0.01 12.16 20.85
C LEU A 88 1.07 12.84 21.71
N VAL A 89 2.22 12.18 21.91
CA VAL A 89 3.31 12.67 22.77
C VAL A 89 4.43 13.32 21.95
N GLU A 90 4.92 12.67 20.90
CA GLU A 90 6.11 13.07 20.12
C GLU A 90 5.75 13.69 18.75
N ARG A 91 4.46 13.82 18.40
CA ARG A 91 4.01 14.32 17.09
C ARG A 91 4.60 13.57 15.88
N ASN A 92 4.86 12.27 16.04
CA ASN A 92 5.57 11.43 15.06
C ASN A 92 7.04 11.82 14.78
N LEU A 93 7.63 12.74 15.57
CA LEU A 93 9.02 13.18 15.49
C LEU A 93 9.93 12.20 16.25
N ILE A 94 10.25 11.05 15.64
CA ILE A 94 10.91 9.97 16.36
C ILE A 94 12.44 10.05 16.34
N ASN A 95 13.06 10.98 15.61
CA ASN A 95 14.53 11.07 15.52
C ASN A 95 15.20 11.14 16.90
N HIS A 96 14.60 11.85 17.87
CA HIS A 96 15.09 11.93 19.26
C HIS A 96 14.35 11.03 20.26
N PHE A 97 13.27 10.37 19.87
CA PHE A 97 12.57 9.38 20.69
C PHE A 97 13.41 8.10 20.90
N ASN A 98 13.31 7.50 22.10
CA ASN A 98 14.06 6.29 22.46
C ASN A 98 13.19 5.18 23.08
N LEU A 99 12.68 4.28 22.23
CA LEU A 99 11.89 3.11 22.62
C LEU A 99 12.70 2.03 23.38
N ASP A 100 14.04 2.07 23.35
CA ASP A 100 14.89 1.14 24.11
C ASP A 100 15.09 1.57 25.58
N SER A 101 14.61 2.76 25.94
CA SER A 101 14.56 3.22 27.34
C SER A 101 13.29 2.75 28.04
N ASN A 102 13.34 2.66 29.38
CA ASN A 102 12.13 2.45 30.18
C ASN A 102 11.27 3.72 30.15
N LEU A 103 10.16 3.72 29.40
CA LEU A 103 9.32 4.90 29.24
C LEU A 103 8.54 5.26 30.52
N LYS A 104 8.50 4.38 31.53
CA LYS A 104 8.02 4.72 32.88
C LYS A 104 9.00 5.60 33.68
N GLU A 105 10.25 5.76 33.23
CA GLU A 105 11.23 6.67 33.83
C GLU A 105 11.40 7.98 33.03
N HIS A 106 10.84 8.06 31.83
CA HIS A 106 10.96 9.23 30.96
C HIS A 106 10.05 10.39 31.42
N PRO A 107 10.51 11.66 31.47
CA PRO A 107 9.82 12.77 32.13
C PRO A 107 8.41 13.10 31.56
N VAL A 108 8.17 12.83 30.28
CA VAL A 108 6.84 13.02 29.65
C VAL A 108 6.02 11.71 29.70
N TRP A 109 6.48 10.66 29.00
CA TRP A 109 5.84 9.34 28.96
C TRP A 109 5.50 8.68 30.31
N SER A 110 6.23 8.95 31.39
CA SER A 110 5.89 8.42 32.72
C SER A 110 4.58 8.96 33.28
N ALA A 111 4.14 10.14 32.83
CA ALA A 111 2.88 10.77 33.18
C ALA A 111 1.73 10.44 32.20
N ASP A 112 1.99 9.76 31.09
CA ASP A 112 0.93 9.27 30.19
C ASP A 112 0.46 7.88 30.64
N ASN A 113 -0.81 7.80 31.07
CA ASN A 113 -1.43 6.54 31.49
C ASN A 113 -1.54 5.51 30.36
N ARG A 114 -1.35 5.89 29.09
CA ARG A 114 -1.25 4.96 27.95
C ARG A 114 0.15 4.38 27.73
N SER A 115 1.16 4.80 28.51
CA SER A 115 2.54 4.30 28.39
C SER A 115 2.66 2.83 28.81
N HIS A 116 2.22 1.92 27.94
CA HIS A 116 2.13 0.48 28.16
C HIS A 116 3.23 -0.31 27.43
N THR A 117 3.97 0.32 26.51
CA THR A 117 4.90 -0.38 25.61
C THR A 117 6.24 0.32 25.49
N ASP A 118 7.33 -0.43 25.68
CA ASP A 118 8.72 -0.10 25.31
C ASP A 118 9.52 -1.40 25.11
N LEU A 119 10.71 -1.34 24.47
CA LEU A 119 11.49 -2.56 24.21
C LEU A 119 11.86 -3.35 25.49
N PRO A 120 12.27 -2.72 26.62
CA PRO A 120 12.48 -3.44 27.87
C PRO A 120 11.27 -4.27 28.31
N ARG A 121 10.05 -3.69 28.31
CA ARG A 121 8.83 -4.40 28.70
C ARG A 121 8.38 -5.43 27.67
N LEU A 122 8.54 -5.18 26.37
CA LEU A 122 8.27 -6.16 25.31
C LEU A 122 9.13 -7.42 25.47
N ARG A 123 10.44 -7.24 25.74
CA ARG A 123 11.37 -8.35 26.04
C ARG A 123 10.96 -9.11 27.31
N GLN A 124 10.57 -8.39 28.37
CA GLN A 124 10.10 -9.02 29.63
C GLN A 124 8.79 -9.81 29.43
N GLY A 125 7.88 -9.30 28.60
CA GLY A 125 6.62 -9.94 28.25
C GLY A 125 6.74 -11.15 27.33
N LYS A 126 7.93 -11.40 26.77
CA LYS A 126 8.20 -12.44 25.77
C LYS A 126 7.34 -12.32 24.49
N LEU A 127 7.10 -11.09 24.04
CA LEU A 127 6.41 -10.87 22.76
C LEU A 127 7.32 -11.28 21.60
N GLY A 128 6.80 -12.15 20.75
CA GLY A 128 7.41 -12.52 19.48
C GLY A 128 6.84 -11.75 18.30
N ALA A 129 5.61 -11.26 18.37
CA ALA A 129 5.04 -10.39 17.34
C ALA A 129 3.98 -9.44 17.91
N GLN A 130 3.79 -8.32 17.21
CA GLN A 130 2.79 -7.30 17.51
C GLN A 130 2.23 -6.74 16.20
N PHE A 131 0.91 -6.61 16.13
CA PHE A 131 0.28 -5.72 15.17
C PHE A 131 0.27 -4.30 15.76
N TRP A 132 0.98 -3.40 15.08
CA TRP A 132 1.05 -1.98 15.40
C TRP A 132 -0.05 -1.25 14.65
N VAL A 133 -0.86 -0.52 15.39
CA VAL A 133 -2.13 -0.01 14.88
C VAL A 133 -1.95 1.41 14.37
N ALA A 134 -2.24 1.61 13.08
CA ALA A 134 -2.25 2.91 12.42
C ALA A 134 -3.58 3.64 12.67
N TYR A 135 -3.97 3.77 13.94
CA TYR A 135 -5.25 4.34 14.37
C TYR A 135 -5.30 5.87 14.20
N ILE A 136 -6.46 6.35 13.78
CA ILE A 136 -6.82 7.77 13.70
C ILE A 136 -8.24 8.00 14.22
N ARG A 137 -8.42 9.08 14.97
CA ARG A 137 -9.69 9.39 15.65
C ARG A 137 -10.83 9.69 14.68
N CYS A 138 -11.96 8.99 14.85
CA CYS A 138 -13.21 9.23 14.12
C CYS A 138 -13.66 10.71 14.10
N VAL A 139 -13.67 11.36 15.27
CA VAL A 139 -14.41 12.63 15.51
C VAL A 139 -13.86 13.83 14.74
N ASP A 140 -12.57 13.80 14.41
CA ASP A 140 -11.84 14.90 13.81
C ASP A 140 -11.24 14.59 12.43
N THR A 141 -11.21 13.32 11.98
CA THR A 141 -10.58 12.92 10.70
C THR A 141 -11.53 12.34 9.65
N GLN A 142 -12.65 11.68 10.03
CA GLN A 142 -13.57 11.10 9.05
C GLN A 142 -14.24 12.20 8.21
N TYR A 143 -14.29 12.02 6.88
CA TYR A 143 -14.70 13.02 5.88
C TYR A 143 -13.84 14.30 5.84
N LYS A 144 -12.57 14.18 6.25
CA LYS A 144 -11.58 15.26 6.25
C LYS A 144 -10.25 14.79 5.64
N ASP A 145 -9.31 14.37 6.47
CA ASP A 145 -7.92 14.01 6.11
C ASP A 145 -7.54 12.61 6.61
N ALA A 146 -8.53 11.75 6.89
CA ALA A 146 -8.34 10.40 7.40
C ALA A 146 -7.27 9.60 6.63
N VAL A 147 -7.30 9.63 5.29
CA VAL A 147 -6.32 8.87 4.49
C VAL A 147 -4.91 9.42 4.68
N ALA A 148 -4.73 10.74 4.65
CA ALA A 148 -3.44 11.37 4.90
C ALA A 148 -2.91 11.06 6.31
N ARG A 149 -3.76 11.20 7.33
CA ARG A 149 -3.41 10.94 8.73
C ARG A 149 -3.05 9.45 8.96
N THR A 150 -3.74 8.51 8.30
CA THR A 150 -3.38 7.08 8.34
C THR A 150 -2.05 6.79 7.63
N LEU A 151 -1.75 7.44 6.50
CA LEU A 151 -0.42 7.33 5.87
C LEU A 151 0.70 7.77 6.84
N GLU A 152 0.48 8.81 7.66
CA GLU A 152 1.47 9.20 8.68
C GLU A 152 1.68 8.15 9.77
N GLN A 153 0.62 7.45 10.17
CA GLN A 153 0.70 6.38 11.16
C GLN A 153 1.39 5.12 10.59
N ILE A 154 1.17 4.81 9.31
CA ILE A 154 1.91 3.76 8.59
C ILE A 154 3.40 4.14 8.49
N ASP A 155 3.71 5.39 8.12
CA ASP A 155 5.07 5.93 8.02
C ASP A 155 5.83 5.89 9.36
N VAL A 156 5.24 6.39 10.45
CA VAL A 156 5.91 6.36 11.77
C VAL A 156 6.14 4.93 12.25
N THR A 157 5.20 4.02 12.00
CA THR A 157 5.35 2.60 12.31
C THR A 157 6.53 1.98 11.57
N LYS A 158 6.66 2.22 10.26
CA LYS A 158 7.81 1.78 9.44
C LYS A 158 9.12 2.37 9.94
N ARG A 159 9.16 3.67 10.26
CA ARG A 159 10.35 4.36 10.79
C ARG A 159 10.79 3.77 12.14
N ILE A 160 9.87 3.49 13.06
CA ILE A 160 10.17 2.84 14.35
C ILE A 160 10.79 1.45 14.11
N ILE A 161 10.19 0.64 13.25
CA ILE A 161 10.71 -0.71 12.94
C ILE A 161 12.11 -0.63 12.34
N LYS A 162 12.36 0.33 11.43
CA LYS A 162 13.68 0.57 10.83
C LYS A 162 14.70 1.08 11.86
N LYS A 163 14.29 1.88 12.84
CA LYS A 163 15.17 2.48 13.87
C LYS A 163 15.69 1.45 14.89
N TYR A 164 14.95 0.36 15.15
CA TYR A 164 15.32 -0.67 16.12
C TYR A 164 15.54 -2.07 15.48
N PRO A 165 16.41 -2.21 14.46
CA PRO A 165 16.49 -3.42 13.64
C PRO A 165 17.12 -4.64 14.35
N ASN A 166 17.66 -4.44 15.56
CA ASN A 166 18.17 -5.52 16.42
C ASN A 166 17.03 -6.24 17.15
N ASP A 167 15.96 -5.52 17.48
CA ASP A 167 14.83 -6.02 18.28
C ASP A 167 13.57 -6.21 17.44
N LEU A 168 13.31 -5.31 16.50
CA LEU A 168 12.15 -5.31 15.63
C LEU A 168 12.51 -5.84 14.25
N LYS A 169 11.61 -6.62 13.65
CA LYS A 169 11.67 -7.04 12.25
C LYS A 169 10.31 -6.83 11.60
N TYR A 170 10.27 -6.06 10.52
CA TYR A 170 9.05 -5.94 9.72
C TYR A 170 8.61 -7.32 9.22
N ALA A 171 7.33 -7.65 9.42
CA ALA A 171 6.71 -8.87 8.95
C ALA A 171 5.32 -8.56 8.39
N ASP A 172 4.92 -9.30 7.36
CA ASP A 172 3.72 -9.03 6.59
C ASP A 172 2.98 -10.32 6.19
N SER A 173 3.36 -11.44 6.81
CA SER A 173 2.91 -12.79 6.46
C SER A 173 3.10 -13.72 7.66
N ALA A 174 2.36 -14.82 7.69
CA ALA A 174 2.50 -15.80 8.75
C ALA A 174 3.91 -16.42 8.78
N ASP A 175 4.53 -16.59 7.61
CA ASP A 175 5.90 -17.10 7.49
C ASP A 175 6.97 -16.03 7.81
N GLY A 176 6.68 -14.74 7.56
CA GLY A 176 7.49 -13.62 8.04
C GLY A 176 7.54 -13.53 9.56
N ILE A 177 6.41 -13.77 10.25
CA ILE A 177 6.38 -13.91 11.72
C ILE A 177 7.29 -15.06 12.18
N MET A 178 7.16 -16.24 11.55
CA MET A 178 8.02 -17.38 11.85
C MET A 178 9.50 -17.13 11.52
N GLU A 179 9.83 -16.17 10.67
CA GLU A 179 11.20 -15.73 10.40
C GLU A 179 11.75 -14.82 11.51
N ALA A 180 10.97 -13.84 11.95
CA ALA A 180 11.34 -13.01 13.10
C ALA A 180 11.56 -13.86 14.37
N PHE A 181 10.69 -14.84 14.62
CA PHE A 181 10.85 -15.79 15.73
C PHE A 181 12.18 -16.56 15.65
N ARG A 182 12.55 -17.05 14.46
CA ARG A 182 13.83 -17.76 14.22
C ARG A 182 15.04 -16.84 14.45
N GLU A 183 14.92 -15.56 14.13
CA GLU A 183 15.95 -14.54 14.38
C GLU A 183 15.94 -13.98 15.81
N LYS A 184 14.98 -14.40 16.66
CA LYS A 184 14.75 -13.87 18.01
C LYS A 184 14.44 -12.36 18.04
N LYS A 185 13.72 -11.90 17.02
CA LYS A 185 13.20 -10.53 16.90
C LYS A 185 11.69 -10.53 17.04
N LEU A 186 11.15 -9.40 17.49
CA LEU A 186 9.73 -9.14 17.49
C LEU A 186 9.27 -8.85 16.05
N ALA A 187 8.37 -9.68 15.53
CA ALA A 187 7.73 -9.46 14.24
C ALA A 187 6.74 -8.30 14.34
N SER A 188 7.05 -7.21 13.66
CA SER A 188 6.26 -5.99 13.66
C SER A 188 5.43 -5.92 12.40
N LEU A 189 4.11 -6.04 12.56
CA LEU A 189 3.13 -5.96 11.48
C LEU A 189 2.37 -4.64 11.57
N ILE A 190 1.74 -4.22 10.47
CA ILE A 190 0.95 -2.98 10.42
C ILE A 190 -0.53 -3.34 10.28
N ALA A 191 -1.37 -2.64 11.04
CA ALA A 191 -2.82 -2.73 11.02
C ALA A 191 -3.46 -1.35 10.85
N VAL A 192 -4.71 -1.29 10.41
CA VAL A 192 -5.49 -0.04 10.34
C VAL A 192 -6.78 -0.22 11.12
N GLU A 193 -7.04 0.68 12.08
CA GLU A 193 -8.26 0.65 12.88
C GLU A 193 -9.29 1.65 12.36
N GLY A 194 -10.29 1.10 11.67
CA GLY A 194 -11.48 1.81 11.20
C GLY A 194 -11.48 2.08 9.70
N GLY A 195 -12.55 1.63 9.04
CA GLY A 195 -12.76 1.79 7.60
C GLY A 195 -12.95 3.24 7.12
N HIS A 196 -13.06 4.21 8.03
CA HIS A 196 -12.96 5.64 7.68
C HIS A 196 -11.57 5.99 7.12
N SER A 197 -10.53 5.22 7.49
CA SER A 197 -9.17 5.37 6.98
C SER A 197 -9.01 5.12 5.47
N ILE A 198 -9.96 4.44 4.81
CA ILE A 198 -9.94 4.28 3.34
C ILE A 198 -10.84 5.28 2.61
N ASP A 199 -11.54 6.15 3.35
CA ASP A 199 -12.58 7.09 2.88
C ASP A 199 -13.45 6.53 1.74
N SER A 200 -13.95 5.30 1.94
CA SER A 200 -14.78 4.54 0.98
C SER A 200 -14.17 4.35 -0.42
N ARG A 201 -12.83 4.22 -0.54
CA ARG A 201 -12.11 3.97 -1.80
C ARG A 201 -11.33 2.66 -1.79
N LEU A 202 -11.67 1.74 -2.69
CA LEU A 202 -10.99 0.44 -2.84
C LEU A 202 -9.52 0.58 -3.31
N ALA A 203 -9.18 1.66 -4.01
CA ALA A 203 -7.80 1.99 -4.37
C ALA A 203 -6.92 2.23 -3.13
N VAL A 204 -7.43 2.99 -2.14
CA VAL A 204 -6.73 3.28 -0.89
C VAL A 204 -6.52 1.99 -0.09
N LEU A 205 -7.54 1.12 -0.01
CA LEU A 205 -7.42 -0.21 0.60
C LEU A 205 -6.30 -1.06 -0.02
N ARG A 206 -6.20 -1.11 -1.36
CA ARG A 206 -5.13 -1.83 -2.07
C ARG A 206 -3.75 -1.25 -1.77
N LEU A 207 -3.61 0.07 -1.76
CA LEU A 207 -2.32 0.72 -1.54
C LEU A 207 -1.89 0.65 -0.07
N PHE A 208 -2.82 0.63 0.88
CA PHE A 208 -2.52 0.28 2.27
C PHE A 208 -2.00 -1.17 2.40
N TYR A 209 -2.59 -2.13 1.67
CA TYR A 209 -2.03 -3.49 1.62
C TYR A 209 -0.61 -3.51 1.03
N GLU A 210 -0.36 -2.76 -0.05
CA GLU A 210 0.98 -2.65 -0.66
C GLU A 210 1.99 -2.00 0.31
N LEU A 211 1.57 -1.00 1.09
CA LEU A 211 2.35 -0.40 2.18
C LEU A 211 2.55 -1.32 3.39
N GLY A 212 1.89 -2.49 3.45
CA GLY A 212 2.16 -3.49 4.49
C GLY A 212 1.04 -3.72 5.51
N VAL A 213 -0.13 -3.10 5.33
CA VAL A 213 -1.28 -3.34 6.22
C VAL A 213 -1.80 -4.77 6.04
N ARG A 214 -2.00 -5.51 7.14
CA ARG A 214 -2.41 -6.93 7.11
C ARG A 214 -3.73 -7.25 7.80
N TYR A 215 -4.29 -6.32 8.58
CA TYR A 215 -5.74 -6.29 8.84
C TYR A 215 -6.28 -4.86 8.79
N MET A 216 -7.58 -4.74 8.54
CA MET A 216 -8.32 -3.51 8.74
C MET A 216 -9.57 -3.79 9.57
N THR A 217 -9.74 -3.05 10.66
CA THR A 217 -10.99 -3.03 11.45
C THR A 217 -12.04 -2.26 10.66
N LEU A 218 -13.20 -2.88 10.37
CA LEU A 218 -14.16 -2.28 9.41
C LEU A 218 -14.76 -0.95 9.87
N THR A 219 -14.88 -0.74 11.19
CA THR A 219 -15.22 0.54 11.81
C THR A 219 -14.32 0.76 13.02
N HIS A 220 -14.22 1.99 13.52
CA HIS A 220 -13.87 2.22 14.92
C HIS A 220 -15.18 2.52 15.67
N SER A 221 -15.19 3.34 16.72
CA SER A 221 -16.40 3.79 17.44
C SER A 221 -17.25 4.82 16.64
N CYS A 222 -17.29 4.71 15.32
CA CYS A 222 -18.11 5.52 14.41
C CYS A 222 -18.47 4.73 13.15
N ASN A 223 -19.69 4.92 12.65
CA ASN A 223 -20.14 4.32 11.40
C ASN A 223 -19.34 4.89 10.22
N THR A 224 -19.10 4.04 9.22
CA THR A 224 -18.72 4.46 7.87
C THR A 224 -19.98 4.51 6.99
N PRO A 225 -19.93 5.01 5.75
CA PRO A 225 -21.07 4.95 4.82
C PRO A 225 -21.55 3.53 4.46
N TRP A 226 -20.77 2.50 4.82
CA TRP A 226 -20.95 1.12 4.37
C TRP A 226 -20.90 0.06 5.49
N ALA A 227 -20.62 0.46 6.74
CA ALA A 227 -20.62 -0.40 7.92
C ALA A 227 -21.02 0.37 9.20
N ASP A 228 -21.95 -0.18 9.98
CA ASP A 228 -22.34 0.35 11.29
C ASP A 228 -21.38 -0.10 12.41
N ALA A 229 -21.01 0.83 13.29
CA ALA A 229 -20.16 0.58 14.44
C ALA A 229 -20.97 0.13 15.67
N SER A 230 -20.32 -0.56 16.59
CA SER A 230 -20.92 -1.11 17.82
C SER A 230 -21.70 -0.13 18.70
N PRO A 231 -21.44 1.21 18.77
CA PRO A 231 -22.27 2.09 19.59
C PRO A 231 -23.77 2.09 19.22
N VAL A 232 -24.15 1.68 17.99
CA VAL A 232 -25.57 1.57 17.59
C VAL A 232 -26.33 0.50 18.38
N ASP A 233 -25.62 -0.49 18.96
CA ASP A 233 -26.24 -1.59 19.71
C ASP A 233 -26.68 -1.14 21.13
N ASP A 234 -26.15 -0.01 21.64
CA ASP A 234 -26.53 0.60 22.92
C ASP A 234 -27.70 1.61 22.80
N GLU A 235 -28.10 1.98 21.58
CA GLU A 235 -29.15 2.98 21.36
C GLU A 235 -30.54 2.46 21.76
N THR A 236 -31.28 3.23 22.58
CA THR A 236 -32.62 2.87 23.06
C THR A 236 -33.64 4.01 22.84
N PRO A 237 -34.66 3.82 21.98
CA PRO A 237 -34.87 2.66 21.09
C PRO A 237 -33.76 2.55 20.04
N ALA A 238 -33.52 1.32 19.56
CA ALA A 238 -32.56 1.07 18.49
C ALA A 238 -32.87 1.92 17.23
N PRO A 239 -31.86 2.24 16.39
CA PRO A 239 -32.05 3.09 15.23
C PRO A 239 -33.17 2.59 14.33
N SER A 240 -33.99 3.51 13.81
CA SER A 240 -35.11 3.15 12.91
C SER A 240 -34.65 2.52 11.60
N GLN A 241 -33.37 2.68 11.25
CA GLN A 241 -32.69 2.03 10.15
C GLN A 241 -31.22 1.78 10.55
N LEU A 242 -30.77 0.55 10.36
CA LEU A 242 -29.35 0.17 10.37
C LEU A 242 -28.91 -0.07 8.92
N ASN A 243 -27.66 0.26 8.60
CA ASN A 243 -27.02 -0.12 7.34
C ASN A 243 -26.50 -1.56 7.40
N ASN A 244 -26.17 -2.06 8.59
CA ASN A 244 -25.34 -3.25 8.83
C ASN A 244 -24.11 -3.22 7.90
N LEU A 245 -23.77 -4.32 7.21
CA LEU A 245 -22.80 -4.27 6.12
C LEU A 245 -23.53 -3.99 4.81
N SER A 246 -23.25 -2.85 4.19
CA SER A 246 -23.97 -2.41 2.99
C SER A 246 -23.69 -3.30 1.77
N ALA A 247 -24.46 -3.10 0.69
CA ALA A 247 -24.25 -3.85 -0.54
C ALA A 247 -22.86 -3.60 -1.14
N TRP A 248 -22.40 -2.34 -1.11
CA TRP A 248 -21.04 -1.97 -1.49
C TRP A 248 -20.00 -2.35 -0.42
N GLY A 249 -20.34 -2.31 0.87
CA GLY A 249 -19.48 -2.81 1.97
C GLY A 249 -19.03 -4.26 1.79
N ARG A 250 -19.82 -5.10 1.08
CA ARG A 250 -19.37 -6.44 0.67
C ARG A 250 -18.19 -6.44 -0.31
N HIS A 251 -18.08 -5.45 -1.18
CA HIS A 251 -16.95 -5.33 -2.12
C HIS A 251 -15.65 -5.01 -1.36
N VAL A 252 -15.73 -4.27 -0.24
CA VAL A 252 -14.59 -4.04 0.67
C VAL A 252 -14.08 -5.37 1.23
N ILE A 253 -14.94 -6.19 1.86
CA ILE A 253 -14.50 -7.46 2.44
C ILE A 253 -14.07 -8.50 1.39
N TRP A 254 -14.64 -8.47 0.18
CA TRP A 254 -14.18 -9.34 -0.92
C TRP A 254 -12.84 -8.90 -1.47
N GLU A 255 -12.58 -7.59 -1.61
CA GLU A 255 -11.25 -7.07 -1.97
C GLU A 255 -10.22 -7.40 -0.88
N MET A 256 -10.60 -7.34 0.41
CA MET A 256 -9.74 -7.81 1.51
C MET A 256 -9.44 -9.32 1.40
N ASN A 257 -10.44 -10.16 1.11
CA ASN A 257 -10.22 -11.60 0.88
C ASN A 257 -9.30 -11.85 -0.33
N ARG A 258 -9.48 -11.11 -1.43
CA ARG A 258 -8.69 -11.20 -2.66
C ARG A 258 -7.25 -10.72 -2.47
N LEU A 259 -7.04 -9.72 -1.63
CA LEU A 259 -5.72 -9.24 -1.22
C LEU A 259 -5.03 -10.18 -0.21
N GLY A 260 -5.78 -10.93 0.59
CA GLY A 260 -5.24 -11.61 1.76
C GLY A 260 -4.99 -10.66 2.93
N MET A 261 -5.79 -9.60 3.03
CA MET A 261 -5.91 -8.78 4.23
C MET A 261 -6.93 -9.44 5.17
N MET A 262 -6.57 -9.62 6.44
CA MET A 262 -7.52 -10.16 7.42
C MET A 262 -8.62 -9.13 7.68
N ILE A 263 -9.86 -9.59 7.71
CA ILE A 263 -11.02 -8.76 8.08
C ILE A 263 -11.13 -8.77 9.60
N ASP A 264 -11.00 -7.59 10.20
CA ASP A 264 -11.22 -7.41 11.63
C ASP A 264 -12.61 -6.82 11.90
N ILE A 265 -13.37 -7.52 12.74
CA ILE A 265 -14.71 -7.16 13.19
C ILE A 265 -14.77 -6.80 14.68
N SER A 266 -13.64 -6.44 15.30
CA SER A 266 -13.68 -5.53 16.45
C SER A 266 -14.34 -4.19 16.06
N HIS A 267 -14.83 -3.45 17.07
CA HIS A 267 -15.57 -2.18 16.92
C HIS A 267 -16.89 -2.16 16.12
N VAL A 268 -17.23 -3.16 15.31
CA VAL A 268 -18.45 -3.18 14.48
C VAL A 268 -19.71 -3.58 15.26
N SER A 269 -20.90 -3.25 14.74
CA SER A 269 -22.17 -3.67 15.33
C SER A 269 -22.43 -5.17 15.20
N TYR A 270 -23.26 -5.73 16.08
CA TYR A 270 -23.72 -7.13 16.00
C TYR A 270 -24.33 -7.47 14.62
N GLY A 271 -25.00 -6.50 13.97
CA GLY A 271 -25.47 -6.63 12.59
C GLY A 271 -24.35 -6.86 11.58
N VAL A 272 -23.30 -6.04 11.62
CA VAL A 272 -22.11 -6.19 10.76
C VAL A 272 -21.36 -7.49 11.05
N MET A 273 -21.21 -7.89 12.32
CA MET A 273 -20.56 -9.17 12.68
C MET A 273 -21.21 -10.36 11.96
N ARG A 274 -22.55 -10.40 11.92
CA ARG A 274 -23.32 -11.43 11.22
C ARG A 274 -23.15 -11.39 9.71
N ASP A 275 -23.28 -10.21 9.12
CA ASP A 275 -23.16 -10.06 7.66
C ASP A 275 -21.76 -10.41 7.16
N VAL A 276 -20.71 -10.05 7.90
CA VAL A 276 -19.32 -10.40 7.56
C VAL A 276 -19.09 -11.91 7.67
N LEU A 277 -19.53 -12.55 8.76
CA LEU A 277 -19.42 -14.02 8.91
C LEU A 277 -20.21 -14.78 7.83
N GLN A 278 -21.30 -14.20 7.33
CA GLN A 278 -22.06 -14.76 6.20
C GLN A 278 -21.33 -14.62 4.85
N HIS A 279 -20.72 -13.47 4.57
CA HIS A 279 -20.24 -13.11 3.22
C HIS A 279 -18.71 -13.20 3.00
N SER A 280 -17.90 -13.26 4.07
CA SER A 280 -16.45 -13.44 3.96
C SER A 280 -16.11 -14.83 3.41
N ARG A 281 -15.13 -14.87 2.52
CA ARG A 281 -14.58 -16.09 1.89
C ARG A 281 -13.42 -16.69 2.70
N ALA A 282 -12.81 -15.89 3.58
CA ALA A 282 -11.75 -16.30 4.50
C ALA A 282 -12.20 -16.23 5.98
N PRO A 283 -11.51 -16.89 6.92
CA PRO A 283 -11.73 -16.67 8.34
C PRO A 283 -11.47 -15.21 8.73
N VAL A 284 -12.19 -14.72 9.74
CA VAL A 284 -12.11 -13.33 10.22
C VAL A 284 -11.57 -13.27 11.65
N ILE A 285 -11.14 -12.08 12.07
CA ILE A 285 -10.63 -11.84 13.42
C ILE A 285 -11.53 -10.85 14.18
N PHE A 286 -11.52 -10.94 15.50
CA PHE A 286 -11.65 -9.77 16.37
C PHE A 286 -10.26 -9.51 16.94
N SER A 287 -9.62 -8.40 16.57
CA SER A 287 -8.24 -8.08 16.99
C SER A 287 -8.13 -7.72 18.47
N HIS A 288 -9.19 -7.18 19.08
CA HIS A 288 -9.26 -6.82 20.49
C HIS A 288 -10.73 -6.74 20.96
N SER A 289 -11.37 -7.88 21.30
CA SER A 289 -12.74 -7.89 21.86
C SER A 289 -12.97 -9.08 22.80
N SER A 290 -13.81 -8.88 23.82
CA SER A 290 -14.04 -9.85 24.90
C SER A 290 -15.46 -10.45 24.84
N ALA A 291 -15.88 -11.28 25.80
CA ALA A 291 -17.15 -12.03 25.73
C ALA A 291 -18.33 -11.30 26.39
N HIS A 292 -19.41 -11.12 25.63
CA HIS A 292 -20.58 -10.33 26.05
C HIS A 292 -21.36 -10.99 27.20
N ALA A 293 -21.41 -12.33 27.26
CA ALA A 293 -22.10 -13.03 28.33
C ALA A 293 -21.32 -13.04 29.67
N VAL A 294 -20.05 -12.57 29.68
CA VAL A 294 -19.28 -12.32 30.92
C VAL A 294 -19.46 -10.88 31.37
N PHE A 295 -19.47 -9.92 30.44
CA PHE A 295 -19.85 -8.53 30.70
C PHE A 295 -20.60 -7.94 29.50
N GLU A 296 -21.85 -7.52 29.75
CA GLU A 296 -22.74 -6.94 28.73
C GLU A 296 -22.26 -5.54 28.35
N HIS A 297 -21.58 -5.45 27.20
CA HIS A 297 -21.04 -4.23 26.65
C HIS A 297 -20.98 -4.36 25.12
N HIS A 298 -21.43 -3.36 24.38
CA HIS A 298 -21.54 -3.42 22.90
C HIS A 298 -20.22 -3.77 22.16
N ARG A 299 -19.06 -3.45 22.74
CA ARG A 299 -17.73 -3.86 22.22
C ARG A 299 -17.41 -5.36 22.38
N ASN A 300 -18.21 -6.13 23.11
CA ASN A 300 -17.98 -7.55 23.36
C ASN A 300 -18.82 -8.45 22.45
N VAL A 301 -18.29 -9.64 22.16
CA VAL A 301 -18.84 -10.60 21.20
C VAL A 301 -19.89 -11.50 21.86
N GLN A 302 -21.06 -11.61 21.24
CA GLN A 302 -22.18 -12.45 21.69
C GLN A 302 -21.94 -13.94 21.41
N ASP A 303 -22.54 -14.81 22.22
CA ASP A 303 -22.29 -16.26 22.23
C ASP A 303 -22.62 -16.96 20.89
N ASP A 304 -23.60 -16.47 20.13
CA ASP A 304 -23.96 -16.98 18.82
C ASP A 304 -22.96 -16.56 17.72
N ILE A 305 -22.43 -15.34 17.81
CA ILE A 305 -21.32 -14.86 16.99
C ILE A 305 -20.05 -15.66 17.28
N LEU A 306 -19.73 -15.92 18.55
CA LEU A 306 -18.62 -16.80 18.94
C LEU A 306 -18.77 -18.21 18.34
N TRP A 307 -19.97 -18.79 18.40
CA TRP A 307 -20.24 -20.12 17.84
C TRP A 307 -20.06 -20.18 16.32
N GLU A 308 -20.56 -19.19 15.57
CA GLU A 308 -20.38 -19.14 14.11
C GLU A 308 -18.94 -18.78 13.72
N LEU A 309 -18.25 -17.91 14.48
CA LEU A 309 -16.82 -17.61 14.31
C LEU A 309 -15.97 -18.90 14.40
N GLY A 310 -16.25 -19.77 15.38
CA GLY A 310 -15.62 -21.08 15.52
C GLY A 310 -15.85 -21.98 14.30
N ARG A 311 -17.10 -22.06 13.81
CA ARG A 311 -17.45 -22.80 12.59
C ARG A 311 -16.76 -22.26 11.33
N LYS A 312 -16.61 -20.94 11.26
CA LYS A 312 -15.90 -20.19 10.19
C LYS A 312 -14.38 -20.16 10.39
N ARG A 313 -13.87 -20.85 11.42
CA ARG A 313 -12.44 -21.03 11.76
C ARG A 313 -11.69 -19.76 12.16
N GLY A 314 -12.41 -18.67 12.43
CA GLY A 314 -11.86 -17.37 12.84
C GLY A 314 -11.25 -17.39 14.24
N ILE A 315 -10.94 -16.21 14.78
CA ILE A 315 -10.33 -16.03 16.09
C ILE A 315 -10.89 -14.78 16.77
N VAL A 316 -11.12 -14.85 18.07
CA VAL A 316 -11.36 -13.69 18.93
C VAL A 316 -10.14 -13.50 19.83
N MET A 317 -9.58 -12.29 19.79
CA MET A 317 -8.37 -11.92 20.53
C MET A 317 -8.81 -11.03 21.69
N VAL A 318 -8.60 -11.52 22.91
CA VAL A 318 -9.26 -10.96 24.11
C VAL A 318 -8.64 -9.62 24.50
N ASN A 319 -9.50 -8.63 24.69
CA ASN A 319 -9.18 -7.27 25.12
C ASN A 319 -9.05 -7.19 26.64
N PHE A 320 -8.12 -6.39 27.16
CA PHE A 320 -7.88 -6.23 28.59
C PHE A 320 -8.54 -4.98 29.20
N TYR A 321 -9.15 -4.10 28.42
CA TYR A 321 -9.70 -2.83 28.90
C TYR A 321 -10.75 -3.05 30.01
N PRO A 322 -10.54 -2.55 31.25
CA PRO A 322 -11.47 -2.78 32.37
C PRO A 322 -12.92 -2.37 32.11
N LEU A 323 -13.17 -1.35 31.25
CA LEU A 323 -14.53 -0.95 30.88
C LEU A 323 -15.24 -1.93 29.95
N PHE A 324 -14.49 -2.71 29.15
CA PHE A 324 -15.04 -3.78 28.30
C PHE A 324 -15.02 -5.13 29.03
N VAL A 325 -14.06 -5.33 29.94
CA VAL A 325 -13.91 -6.57 30.72
C VAL A 325 -14.92 -6.65 31.88
N GLY A 326 -15.44 -5.52 32.37
CA GLY A 326 -16.40 -5.47 33.49
C GLY A 326 -15.75 -5.63 34.87
N GLY A 327 -14.43 -5.52 34.94
CA GLY A 327 -13.61 -5.74 36.12
C GLY A 327 -12.18 -5.24 35.90
N ASN A 328 -11.44 -5.04 36.98
CA ASN A 328 -10.12 -4.40 36.95
C ASN A 328 -8.99 -5.34 37.40
N THR A 329 -9.13 -6.64 37.17
CA THR A 329 -8.09 -7.62 37.52
C THR A 329 -7.85 -8.62 36.39
N ILE A 330 -6.67 -9.23 36.39
CA ILE A 330 -6.34 -10.37 35.53
C ILE A 330 -7.33 -11.54 35.66
N ASP A 331 -7.98 -11.70 36.82
CA ASP A 331 -9.02 -12.72 37.03
C ASP A 331 -10.22 -12.50 36.09
N ASP A 332 -10.56 -11.25 35.81
CA ASP A 332 -11.71 -10.90 34.98
C ASP A 332 -11.41 -11.20 33.50
N VAL A 333 -10.19 -10.94 33.03
CA VAL A 333 -9.70 -11.37 31.70
C VAL A 333 -9.72 -12.90 31.56
N ILE A 334 -9.32 -13.63 32.61
CA ILE A 334 -9.35 -15.10 32.62
C ILE A 334 -10.79 -15.64 32.52
N LYS A 335 -11.80 -14.96 33.09
CA LYS A 335 -13.21 -15.33 32.93
C LYS A 335 -13.65 -15.25 31.46
N HIS A 336 -13.28 -14.19 30.75
CA HIS A 336 -13.54 -14.05 29.30
C HIS A 336 -12.88 -15.18 28.50
N LEU A 337 -11.58 -15.44 28.73
CA LEU A 337 -10.85 -16.53 28.06
C LEU A 337 -11.50 -17.90 28.28
N ASN A 338 -11.89 -18.21 29.52
CA ASN A 338 -12.55 -19.48 29.86
C ASN A 338 -13.97 -19.60 29.29
N HIS A 339 -14.74 -18.51 29.24
CA HIS A 339 -16.06 -18.50 28.62
C HIS A 339 -15.99 -18.73 27.11
N ILE A 340 -15.06 -18.05 26.42
CA ILE A 340 -14.84 -18.26 24.98
C ILE A 340 -14.38 -19.72 24.73
N ARG A 341 -13.43 -20.25 25.52
CA ARG A 341 -12.95 -21.65 25.43
C ARG A 341 -14.09 -22.66 25.54
N LYS A 342 -15.11 -22.38 26.36
CA LYS A 342 -16.30 -23.22 26.54
C LYS A 342 -17.22 -23.24 25.31
N ILE A 343 -17.29 -22.16 24.52
CA ILE A 343 -18.19 -22.01 23.38
C ILE A 343 -17.53 -22.44 22.07
N THR A 344 -16.33 -21.92 21.80
CA THR A 344 -15.63 -22.11 20.53
C THR A 344 -14.67 -23.30 20.56
N GLY A 345 -14.23 -23.71 21.75
CA GLY A 345 -13.00 -24.48 21.91
C GLY A 345 -11.75 -23.59 21.82
N VAL A 346 -10.61 -24.13 22.26
CA VAL A 346 -9.35 -23.38 22.38
C VAL A 346 -8.80 -22.84 21.05
N ASP A 347 -9.17 -23.43 19.92
CA ASP A 347 -8.61 -23.10 18.61
C ASP A 347 -8.99 -21.69 18.10
N HIS A 348 -9.91 -20.98 18.76
CA HIS A 348 -10.44 -19.70 18.26
C HIS A 348 -10.13 -18.52 19.17
N ILE A 349 -9.06 -18.61 19.96
CA ILE A 349 -8.73 -17.64 21.01
C ILE A 349 -7.30 -17.10 20.82
N GLY A 350 -7.14 -15.79 20.90
CA GLY A 350 -5.84 -15.10 20.98
C GLY A 350 -5.87 -14.00 22.05
N LEU A 351 -4.87 -13.13 22.04
CA LEU A 351 -4.75 -11.97 22.93
C LEU A 351 -4.54 -10.71 22.11
N GLY A 352 -5.26 -9.65 22.45
CA GLY A 352 -5.18 -8.34 21.80
C GLY A 352 -5.40 -7.29 22.87
N GLY A 353 -4.36 -6.99 23.62
CA GLY A 353 -4.44 -6.35 24.93
C GLY A 353 -5.00 -4.93 24.94
N ASP A 354 -5.09 -4.28 23.77
CA ASP A 354 -5.49 -2.86 23.64
C ASP A 354 -4.50 -1.93 24.38
N TYR A 355 -3.25 -2.37 24.46
CA TYR A 355 -2.17 -1.59 25.06
C TYR A 355 -1.89 -0.35 24.22
N ASN A 356 -1.48 0.72 24.90
CA ASN A 356 -1.41 2.09 24.37
C ASN A 356 -2.73 2.71 23.85
N GLY A 357 -3.80 1.94 23.57
CA GLY A 357 -5.11 2.47 23.19
C GLY A 357 -5.94 2.94 24.39
N VAL A 358 -5.83 2.21 25.50
CA VAL A 358 -6.61 2.43 26.73
C VAL A 358 -5.92 3.29 27.79
N THR A 359 -6.70 3.93 28.66
CA THR A 359 -6.21 4.79 29.76
C THR A 359 -6.14 4.12 31.13
N VAL A 360 -6.60 2.87 31.24
CA VAL A 360 -6.50 2.02 32.43
C VAL A 360 -6.43 0.56 32.03
N THR A 361 -5.63 -0.22 32.75
CA THR A 361 -5.36 -1.65 32.51
C THR A 361 -5.61 -2.47 33.79
N PRO A 362 -5.92 -3.77 33.70
CA PRO A 362 -6.23 -4.58 34.88
C PRO A 362 -5.04 -4.79 35.81
N GLU A 363 -5.31 -4.94 37.10
CA GLU A 363 -4.28 -5.33 38.07
C GLU A 363 -3.75 -6.75 37.76
N GLY A 364 -2.43 -6.86 37.58
CA GLY A 364 -1.74 -8.03 37.05
C GLY A 364 -1.52 -8.01 35.54
N LEU A 365 -2.04 -7.02 34.81
CA LEU A 365 -1.89 -6.80 33.37
C LEU A 365 -1.55 -5.33 33.05
N GLU A 366 -0.78 -4.67 33.92
CA GLU A 366 -0.54 -3.23 33.86
C GLU A 366 0.07 -2.74 32.53
N ASP A 367 0.91 -3.56 31.90
CA ASP A 367 1.59 -3.26 30.64
C ASP A 367 2.07 -4.54 29.92
N VAL A 368 2.70 -4.39 28.75
CA VAL A 368 3.12 -5.53 27.91
C VAL A 368 4.11 -6.49 28.58
N SER A 369 4.67 -6.17 29.76
CA SER A 369 5.55 -7.09 30.49
C SER A 369 4.84 -8.27 31.16
N LYS A 370 3.49 -8.27 31.17
CA LYS A 370 2.66 -9.06 32.09
C LYS A 370 2.05 -10.35 31.54
N TYR A 371 2.10 -10.59 30.24
CA TYR A 371 1.62 -11.84 29.66
C TYR A 371 2.20 -13.13 30.29
N PRO A 372 3.47 -13.20 30.74
CA PRO A 372 3.98 -14.35 31.48
C PRO A 372 3.17 -14.71 32.73
N ASP A 373 2.63 -13.72 33.43
CA ASP A 373 1.86 -13.93 34.66
C ASP A 373 0.43 -14.43 34.35
N LEU A 374 -0.17 -13.97 33.25
CA LEU A 374 -1.43 -14.51 32.71
C LEU A 374 -1.29 -16.00 32.35
N PHE A 375 -0.23 -16.36 31.65
CA PHE A 375 0.03 -17.74 31.24
C PHE A 375 0.23 -18.66 32.45
N ASP A 376 0.93 -18.20 33.48
CA ASP A 376 1.09 -18.94 34.74
C ASP A 376 -0.24 -19.19 35.44
N MET A 377 -1.14 -18.22 35.48
CA MET A 377 -2.45 -18.39 36.10
C MET A 377 -3.33 -19.37 35.33
N LEU A 378 -3.35 -19.29 34.00
CA LEU A 378 -4.06 -20.23 33.12
C LEU A 378 -3.53 -21.66 33.25
N ALA A 379 -2.21 -21.86 33.31
CA ALA A 379 -1.57 -23.16 33.54
C ALA A 379 -1.82 -23.71 34.95
N ASN A 380 -2.00 -22.83 35.94
CA ASN A 380 -2.28 -23.24 37.31
C ASN A 380 -3.75 -23.57 37.56
N GLY A 381 -4.67 -22.97 36.82
CA GLY A 381 -6.13 -23.13 37.01
C GLY A 381 -6.67 -22.44 38.25
N VAL A 382 -6.06 -21.34 38.68
CA VAL A 382 -6.42 -20.62 39.92
C VAL A 382 -6.45 -19.11 39.67
N LEU A 383 -7.56 -18.48 40.06
CA LEU A 383 -7.71 -17.02 40.10
C LEU A 383 -7.03 -16.42 41.35
N ARG A 384 -6.73 -15.12 41.36
CA ARG A 384 -6.22 -14.40 42.54
C ARG A 384 -7.19 -14.45 43.73
N THR A 385 -8.49 -14.58 43.47
CA THR A 385 -9.52 -14.87 44.49
C THR A 385 -9.36 -16.24 45.18
N GLY A 386 -8.56 -17.15 44.62
CA GLY A 386 -8.47 -18.55 45.04
C GLY A 386 -9.53 -19.47 44.41
N GLU A 387 -10.38 -18.94 43.52
CA GLU A 387 -11.33 -19.75 42.74
C GLU A 387 -10.60 -20.61 41.71
N MET A 388 -11.04 -21.86 41.57
CA MET A 388 -10.44 -22.87 40.69
C MET A 388 -11.20 -22.99 39.38
N PHE A 389 -10.48 -23.12 38.26
CA PHE A 389 -11.03 -23.46 36.94
C PHE A 389 -10.23 -24.59 36.29
N GLU A 390 -10.73 -25.16 35.18
CA GLU A 390 -10.01 -26.21 34.44
C GLU A 390 -8.70 -25.65 33.85
N PRO A 391 -7.52 -26.13 34.30
CA PRO A 391 -6.24 -25.61 33.83
C PRO A 391 -6.11 -25.71 32.30
N TRP A 392 -5.41 -24.75 31.72
CA TRP A 392 -5.06 -24.79 30.30
C TRP A 392 -3.86 -25.72 30.12
N THR A 393 -3.94 -26.62 29.13
CA THR A 393 -2.81 -27.50 28.79
C THR A 393 -1.66 -26.72 28.16
N ARG A 394 -0.49 -27.35 28.03
CA ARG A 394 0.66 -26.72 27.34
C ARG A 394 0.28 -26.39 25.89
N GLU A 395 -0.41 -27.31 25.23
CA GLU A 395 -0.91 -27.19 23.87
C GLU A 395 -1.98 -26.09 23.74
N ASP A 396 -2.89 -25.97 24.73
CA ASP A 396 -3.87 -24.87 24.79
C ASP A 396 -3.18 -23.50 24.87
N LEU A 397 -2.11 -23.39 25.66
CA LEU A 397 -1.36 -22.15 25.81
C LEU A 397 -0.49 -21.84 24.60
N GLN A 398 0.09 -22.83 23.93
CA GLN A 398 0.78 -22.64 22.64
C GLN A 398 -0.19 -22.10 21.56
N LYS A 399 -1.43 -22.59 21.56
CA LYS A 399 -2.50 -22.08 20.70
C LYS A 399 -2.85 -20.62 21.02
N LEU A 400 -3.08 -20.30 22.28
CA LEU A 400 -3.35 -18.94 22.77
C LEU A 400 -2.21 -17.96 22.47
N ALA A 401 -0.95 -18.41 22.62
CA ALA A 401 0.24 -17.59 22.40
C ALA A 401 0.39 -17.13 20.95
N GLY A 402 -0.09 -17.88 19.97
CA GLY A 402 -0.01 -17.42 18.58
C GLY A 402 -0.28 -18.46 17.50
N LEU A 403 -0.26 -19.78 17.81
CA LEU A 403 -0.53 -20.79 16.78
C LEU A 403 -1.94 -20.67 16.19
N ASN A 404 -2.91 -20.16 16.97
CA ASN A 404 -4.26 -19.86 16.47
C ASN A 404 -4.26 -18.73 15.43
N LEU A 405 -3.58 -17.61 15.70
CA LEU A 405 -3.50 -16.50 14.76
C LEU A 405 -2.69 -16.88 13.51
N LEU A 406 -1.57 -17.59 13.69
CA LEU A 406 -0.76 -18.12 12.58
C LEU A 406 -1.54 -19.13 11.71
N ARG A 407 -2.55 -19.82 12.26
CA ARG A 407 -3.47 -20.63 11.46
C ARG A 407 -4.42 -19.74 10.65
N VAL A 408 -5.07 -18.77 11.29
CA VAL A 408 -6.03 -17.87 10.64
C VAL A 408 -5.36 -17.06 9.53
N PHE A 409 -4.20 -16.47 9.79
CA PHE A 409 -3.45 -15.70 8.81
C PHE A 409 -3.06 -16.57 7.60
N ARG A 410 -2.59 -17.82 7.82
CA ARG A 410 -2.34 -18.78 6.72
C ARG A 410 -3.60 -19.21 5.97
N GLU A 411 -4.76 -19.21 6.59
CA GLU A 411 -6.02 -19.49 5.90
C GLU A 411 -6.47 -18.31 5.04
N VAL A 412 -6.25 -17.07 5.50
CA VAL A 412 -6.46 -15.84 4.71
C VAL A 412 -5.47 -15.76 3.53
N GLU A 413 -4.19 -16.06 3.75
CA GLU A 413 -3.18 -16.14 2.67
C GLU A 413 -3.54 -17.21 1.63
N ARG A 414 -4.01 -18.40 2.05
CA ARG A 414 -4.50 -19.42 1.12
C ARG A 414 -5.76 -19.01 0.37
N THR A 415 -6.64 -18.21 0.97
CA THR A 415 -7.80 -17.66 0.26
C THR A 415 -7.36 -16.71 -0.84
N ARG A 416 -6.44 -15.77 -0.55
CA ARG A 416 -5.80 -14.91 -1.57
C ARG A 416 -5.19 -15.73 -2.70
N ASP A 417 -4.40 -16.75 -2.38
CA ASP A 417 -3.72 -17.58 -3.38
C ASP A 417 -4.71 -18.36 -4.27
N GLY A 418 -5.91 -18.66 -3.75
CA GLY A 418 -7.02 -19.24 -4.52
C GLY A 418 -7.88 -18.24 -5.30
N LEU A 419 -7.63 -16.94 -5.16
CA LEU A 419 -8.32 -15.83 -5.83
C LEU A 419 -7.39 -15.03 -6.76
N VAL A 420 -6.22 -15.58 -7.13
CA VAL A 420 -5.22 -14.91 -7.97
C VAL A 420 -5.74 -14.50 -9.37
N ASP A 421 -6.72 -15.24 -9.90
CA ASP A 421 -7.39 -14.97 -11.17
C ASP A 421 -8.62 -14.04 -11.03
N GLU A 422 -8.96 -13.59 -9.82
CA GLU A 422 -10.02 -12.59 -9.60
C GLU A 422 -9.42 -11.18 -9.76
N GLU A 423 -10.01 -10.40 -10.67
CA GLU A 423 -9.60 -9.02 -10.89
C GLU A 423 -9.95 -8.13 -9.68
N PRO A 424 -9.22 -7.02 -9.45
CA PRO A 424 -9.56 -6.05 -8.41
C PRO A 424 -10.99 -5.54 -8.53
N PHE A 425 -11.66 -5.34 -7.39
CA PHE A 425 -12.94 -4.63 -7.37
C PHE A 425 -12.71 -3.14 -7.66
N GLU A 426 -13.45 -2.59 -8.63
CA GLU A 426 -13.30 -1.23 -9.17
C GLU A 426 -14.55 -0.34 -8.93
N ASP A 427 -15.60 -0.87 -8.29
CA ASP A 427 -16.85 -0.15 -8.09
C ASP A 427 -16.67 1.04 -7.14
N LEU A 428 -17.06 2.23 -7.59
CA LEU A 428 -17.23 3.40 -6.73
C LEU A 428 -18.43 3.19 -5.79
N ILE A 429 -18.34 3.70 -4.56
CA ILE A 429 -19.45 3.68 -3.62
C ILE A 429 -20.65 4.48 -4.17
N PRO A 430 -21.88 3.91 -4.22
CA PRO A 430 -23.07 4.65 -4.65
C PRO A 430 -23.39 5.82 -3.72
N TYR A 431 -23.88 6.94 -4.28
CA TYR A 431 -24.23 8.13 -3.50
C TYR A 431 -25.32 7.85 -2.44
N GLU A 432 -26.22 6.92 -2.75
CA GLU A 432 -27.30 6.47 -1.90
C GLU A 432 -26.82 5.85 -0.57
N GLU A 433 -25.60 5.32 -0.51
CA GLU A 433 -25.02 4.82 0.75
C GLU A 433 -24.69 5.98 1.71
N PHE A 434 -24.21 7.12 1.20
CA PHE A 434 -23.99 8.34 1.99
C PHE A 434 -25.30 9.01 2.43
N GLU A 435 -26.36 8.93 1.62
CA GLU A 435 -27.70 9.37 2.01
C GLU A 435 -28.24 8.51 3.17
N ARG A 436 -28.10 7.18 3.11
CA ARG A 436 -28.50 6.26 4.18
C ARG A 436 -27.71 6.46 5.47
N ALA A 437 -26.41 6.70 5.37
CA ALA A 437 -25.55 7.02 6.50
C ALA A 437 -25.75 8.45 7.04
N ASN A 438 -26.71 9.23 6.49
CA ASN A 438 -27.06 10.58 6.93
C ASN A 438 -25.87 11.57 6.91
N VAL A 439 -24.95 11.40 5.94
CA VAL A 439 -23.75 12.24 5.75
C VAL A 439 -23.71 12.94 4.39
N ALA A 440 -24.71 12.70 3.53
CA ALA A 440 -24.84 13.37 2.23
C ALA A 440 -24.87 14.91 2.29
N ASP A 441 -25.44 15.48 3.35
CA ASP A 441 -25.52 16.94 3.58
C ASP A 441 -24.26 17.55 4.25
N GLN A 442 -23.19 16.76 4.47
CA GLN A 442 -21.90 17.30 4.94
C GLN A 442 -21.37 18.36 3.95
N PRO A 443 -20.84 19.52 4.41
CA PRO A 443 -20.52 20.66 3.53
C PRO A 443 -19.58 20.36 2.34
N PHE A 444 -18.78 19.29 2.43
CA PHE A 444 -17.81 18.87 1.43
C PHE A 444 -18.36 17.84 0.42
N MET A 445 -19.45 17.16 0.77
CA MET A 445 -20.11 16.12 -0.03
C MET A 445 -21.16 16.66 -1.02
N ALA A 446 -21.39 17.98 -1.01
CA ALA A 446 -22.38 18.68 -1.84
C ALA A 446 -22.00 18.72 -3.34
N TYR A 447 -21.88 17.56 -3.97
CA TYR A 447 -21.75 17.41 -5.41
C TYR A 447 -23.05 17.89 -6.08
N LYS A 448 -23.07 19.12 -6.59
CA LYS A 448 -24.23 19.69 -7.28
C LYS A 448 -24.70 18.73 -8.36
N LYS A 449 -25.95 18.25 -8.25
CA LYS A 449 -26.67 17.45 -9.25
C LYS A 449 -26.62 18.14 -10.62
N THR A 450 -25.59 17.82 -11.40
CA THR A 450 -25.42 18.28 -12.77
C THR A 450 -25.74 17.10 -13.67
N LEU A 451 -27.05 16.92 -13.90
CA LEU A 451 -27.59 15.84 -14.70
C LEU A 451 -27.02 15.92 -16.12
N THR A 452 -26.16 14.97 -16.50
CA THR A 452 -25.60 14.83 -17.86
C THR A 452 -26.68 14.38 -18.83
N MET A 453 -27.55 15.31 -19.22
CA MET A 453 -28.64 15.07 -20.15
C MET A 453 -28.14 15.16 -21.59
N GLY A 454 -27.60 14.05 -22.09
CA GLY A 454 -27.21 13.88 -23.49
C GLY A 454 -28.40 13.60 -24.41
N VAL A 455 -28.20 13.93 -25.70
CA VAL A 455 -29.01 13.56 -26.87
C VAL A 455 -30.37 14.28 -27.04
N LEU A 456 -30.35 15.29 -27.92
CA LEU A 456 -31.33 15.66 -28.97
C LEU A 456 -30.80 17.01 -29.52
N ILE A 457 -30.27 17.10 -30.74
CA ILE A 457 -31.03 17.04 -32.01
C ILE A 457 -30.13 16.49 -33.13
N LEU A 458 -30.70 15.62 -33.96
CA LEU A 458 -30.17 15.27 -35.28
C LEU A 458 -31.21 15.65 -36.35
N LEU A 459 -30.73 15.96 -37.56
CA LEU A 459 -31.45 16.04 -38.87
C LEU A 459 -32.05 17.37 -39.34
N GLY A 460 -31.73 17.69 -40.61
CA GLY A 460 -32.23 18.80 -41.45
C GLY A 460 -31.11 19.76 -41.84
N VAL A 461 -30.58 19.81 -43.08
CA VAL A 461 -31.10 19.37 -44.40
C VAL A 461 -29.94 18.85 -45.30
N LEU A 462 -30.26 17.98 -46.26
CA LEU A 462 -29.33 17.35 -47.21
C LEU A 462 -29.41 17.99 -48.63
N ALA A 463 -28.38 17.71 -49.46
CA ALA A 463 -28.37 17.64 -50.94
C ALA A 463 -27.81 18.86 -51.74
N VAL A 464 -26.66 18.72 -52.45
CA VAL A 464 -26.45 18.30 -53.89
C VAL A 464 -26.27 19.55 -54.80
N ALA A 465 -25.33 19.70 -55.76
CA ALA A 465 -24.72 18.77 -56.74
C ALA A 465 -23.28 19.21 -57.21
N ILE A 466 -22.34 18.31 -57.59
CA ILE A 466 -21.91 17.94 -58.99
C ILE A 466 -21.26 19.07 -59.84
N ALA A 467 -20.19 18.94 -60.66
CA ALA A 467 -18.98 18.08 -60.76
C ALA A 467 -18.11 18.46 -62.02
N VAL A 468 -16.75 18.39 -61.95
CA VAL A 468 -15.79 17.98 -63.05
C VAL A 468 -15.63 18.95 -64.28
N PRO A 469 -14.55 18.96 -65.14
CA PRO A 469 -13.25 18.24 -65.18
C PRO A 469 -11.92 19.06 -65.29
N ILE A 470 -10.83 18.41 -64.84
CA ILE A 470 -9.49 18.20 -65.47
C ILE A 470 -9.01 19.10 -66.65
N ALA A 471 -7.79 19.64 -66.54
CA ALA A 471 -6.80 19.72 -67.63
C ALA A 471 -5.34 19.67 -67.14
N THR A 472 -4.50 18.92 -67.86
CA THR A 472 -3.04 18.71 -67.71
C THR A 472 -2.21 19.90 -68.30
N ASN A 473 -0.87 20.04 -68.23
CA ASN A 473 0.25 19.12 -68.01
C ASN A 473 1.58 19.90 -67.73
N ILE A 474 2.58 19.23 -67.12
CA ILE A 474 4.05 19.32 -67.34
C ILE A 474 4.74 20.71 -67.36
N ASP A 475 5.71 20.90 -66.45
CA ASP A 475 7.13 21.03 -66.85
C ASP A 475 8.08 20.62 -65.71
N ALA A 476 9.28 20.14 -66.06
CA ALA A 476 10.26 19.59 -65.12
C ALA A 476 11.68 20.09 -65.41
N ASP A 477 12.29 20.72 -64.39
CA ASP A 477 13.73 20.89 -64.12
C ASP A 477 13.83 21.92 -62.96
N ASN A 478 14.85 21.95 -62.10
CA ASN A 478 16.14 21.27 -62.12
C ASN A 478 16.56 20.85 -60.70
N SER A 479 17.48 19.90 -60.60
CA SER A 479 17.94 19.33 -59.33
C SER A 479 18.67 20.35 -58.43
N VAL A 480 18.23 20.47 -57.18
CA VAL A 480 19.13 20.80 -56.06
C VAL A 480 19.43 19.49 -55.34
N VAL A 481 20.72 19.13 -55.25
CA VAL A 481 21.18 17.92 -54.55
C VAL A 481 21.31 18.25 -53.06
N PRO A 482 20.52 17.65 -52.15
CA PRO A 482 20.81 17.69 -50.72
C PRO A 482 22.09 16.91 -50.45
N GLN A 483 22.91 17.38 -49.51
CA GLN A 483 24.06 16.59 -49.06
C GLN A 483 23.59 15.27 -48.43
N VAL A 484 24.40 14.24 -48.58
CA VAL A 484 24.09 12.84 -48.23
C VAL A 484 23.68 12.70 -46.75
N ASN A 485 22.47 12.19 -46.49
CA ASN A 485 22.05 11.76 -45.15
C ASN A 485 23.07 10.77 -44.56
N GLN A 486 23.61 11.08 -43.38
CA GLN A 486 24.52 10.16 -42.69
C GLN A 486 23.78 8.97 -42.07
N PHE A 487 22.50 9.12 -41.71
CA PHE A 487 21.59 8.08 -41.20
C PHE A 487 20.14 8.60 -41.19
N PHE A 488 19.15 7.75 -40.92
CA PHE A 488 17.76 8.17 -40.64
C PHE A 488 17.55 8.36 -39.13
N GLY A 489 17.06 9.52 -38.70
CA GLY A 489 16.85 9.86 -37.28
C GLY A 489 16.09 8.81 -36.48
N ARG A 490 14.99 8.28 -37.05
CA ARG A 490 14.18 7.20 -36.46
C ARG A 490 14.94 5.92 -36.13
N THR A 491 16.14 5.70 -36.68
CA THR A 491 16.98 4.52 -36.36
C THR A 491 17.73 4.66 -35.04
N VAL A 492 17.84 5.87 -34.50
CA VAL A 492 18.38 6.10 -33.15
C VAL A 492 17.45 5.47 -32.10
N LEU A 493 16.14 5.56 -32.33
CA LEU A 493 15.11 4.99 -31.47
C LEU A 493 15.08 3.43 -31.48
N ASP A 494 15.83 2.79 -32.38
CA ASP A 494 16.07 1.33 -32.33
C ASP A 494 17.27 0.96 -31.43
N GLU A 495 18.15 1.92 -31.12
CA GLU A 495 19.32 1.77 -30.24
C GLU A 495 19.04 2.27 -28.82
N VAL A 496 18.35 3.41 -28.71
CA VAL A 496 17.89 4.05 -27.47
C VAL A 496 16.40 4.33 -27.64
N PRO A 497 15.53 3.39 -27.23
CA PRO A 497 14.08 3.61 -27.20
C PRO A 497 13.73 4.89 -26.44
N LEU A 498 12.71 5.61 -26.90
CA LEU A 498 12.36 6.92 -26.34
C LEU A 498 11.92 6.78 -24.87
N ILE A 499 12.38 7.70 -24.02
CA ILE A 499 11.81 7.93 -22.70
C ILE A 499 11.11 9.28 -22.70
N ASP A 500 9.78 9.25 -22.56
CA ASP A 500 8.98 10.47 -22.41
C ASP A 500 8.73 10.80 -20.94
N GLY A 501 8.82 12.09 -20.62
CA GLY A 501 8.76 12.63 -19.27
C GLY A 501 7.36 12.88 -18.69
N HIS A 502 6.30 12.97 -19.50
CA HIS A 502 4.99 13.42 -19.01
C HIS A 502 3.82 12.99 -19.92
N ASN A 503 2.89 12.19 -19.38
CA ASN A 503 1.70 11.72 -20.08
C ASN A 503 0.52 11.42 -19.13
N ASP A 504 -0.62 12.04 -19.43
CA ASP A 504 -1.83 12.07 -18.60
C ASP A 504 -2.92 11.07 -19.04
N LEU A 505 -2.54 10.01 -19.74
CA LEU A 505 -3.43 8.87 -19.94
C LEU A 505 -4.17 8.44 -18.64
N PRO A 506 -3.55 8.42 -17.44
CA PRO A 506 -4.27 8.09 -16.20
C PRO A 506 -5.38 9.09 -15.83
N TRP A 507 -5.22 10.39 -16.11
CA TRP A 507 -6.28 11.38 -15.93
C TRP A 507 -7.46 11.10 -16.85
N ASN A 508 -7.20 10.65 -18.08
CA ASN A 508 -8.24 10.30 -19.04
C ASN A 508 -8.91 8.95 -18.73
N LEU A 509 -8.20 7.98 -18.13
CA LEU A 509 -8.83 6.80 -17.52
C LEU A 509 -9.81 7.19 -16.40
N TYR A 510 -9.50 8.20 -15.59
CA TYR A 510 -10.42 8.72 -14.57
C TYR A 510 -11.63 9.45 -15.20
N ASN A 511 -11.40 10.25 -16.24
CA ASN A 511 -12.44 11.05 -16.89
C ASN A 511 -13.45 10.21 -17.68
N TYR A 512 -12.97 9.24 -18.47
CA TYR A 512 -13.78 8.46 -19.39
C TYR A 512 -14.24 7.12 -18.81
N GLU A 513 -13.34 6.39 -18.14
CA GLU A 513 -13.61 5.04 -17.62
C GLU A 513 -13.83 5.00 -16.10
N ARG A 514 -13.73 6.13 -15.39
CA ARG A 514 -13.80 6.20 -13.92
C ARG A 514 -12.83 5.24 -13.23
N ASN A 515 -11.65 5.05 -13.83
CA ASN A 515 -10.62 4.09 -13.41
C ASN A 515 -11.08 2.61 -13.39
N GLN A 516 -12.21 2.25 -14.03
CA GLN A 516 -12.70 0.88 -14.19
C GLN A 516 -12.03 0.18 -15.39
N ILE A 517 -10.75 -0.16 -15.27
CA ILE A 517 -9.96 -0.61 -16.41
C ILE A 517 -10.18 -2.08 -16.77
N ASN A 518 -10.86 -2.87 -15.92
CA ASN A 518 -11.13 -4.28 -16.19
C ASN A 518 -11.85 -4.48 -17.54
N LYS A 519 -12.70 -3.52 -17.95
CA LYS A 519 -13.48 -3.55 -19.22
C LYS A 519 -12.91 -2.67 -20.34
N PHE A 520 -11.84 -1.93 -20.09
CA PHE A 520 -11.19 -1.03 -21.05
C PHE A 520 -9.97 -1.71 -21.69
N GLU A 521 -9.73 -1.51 -22.99
CA GLU A 521 -8.71 -2.22 -23.79
C GLU A 521 -7.70 -1.28 -24.49
N LEU A 522 -6.63 -0.91 -23.76
CA LEU A 522 -5.54 -0.02 -24.21
C LEU A 522 -4.64 -0.64 -25.31
N ASN A 523 -4.77 -1.95 -25.55
CA ASN A 523 -4.07 -2.69 -26.60
C ASN A 523 -4.76 -2.56 -27.98
N THR A 524 -5.89 -1.85 -28.07
CA THR A 524 -6.62 -1.57 -29.31
C THR A 524 -6.33 -0.15 -29.84
N ASN A 525 -6.82 0.16 -31.05
CA ASN A 525 -6.77 1.51 -31.60
C ASN A 525 -7.87 2.37 -30.97
N LEU A 526 -7.52 3.27 -30.04
CA LEU A 526 -8.54 4.07 -29.33
C LEU A 526 -9.24 5.09 -30.24
N LEU A 527 -8.67 5.40 -31.41
CA LEU A 527 -9.34 6.23 -32.43
C LEU A 527 -10.61 5.58 -33.00
N GLU A 528 -10.77 4.26 -32.86
CA GLU A 528 -11.98 3.51 -33.24
C GLU A 528 -12.97 3.34 -32.07
N HIS A 529 -12.58 3.72 -30.84
CA HIS A 529 -13.42 3.56 -29.65
C HIS A 529 -14.45 4.70 -29.55
N PRO A 530 -15.75 4.41 -29.28
CA PRO A 530 -16.83 5.40 -29.39
C PRO A 530 -16.74 6.59 -28.43
N VAL A 531 -16.04 6.44 -27.30
CA VAL A 531 -15.83 7.51 -26.31
C VAL A 531 -14.50 8.24 -26.50
N TRP A 532 -13.44 7.51 -26.89
CA TRP A 532 -12.07 8.04 -26.92
C TRP A 532 -11.68 8.58 -28.29
N GLY A 533 -12.13 7.97 -29.39
CA GLY A 533 -11.81 8.45 -30.75
C GLY A 533 -12.30 9.86 -31.08
N PRO A 534 -13.45 10.32 -30.55
CA PRO A 534 -13.87 11.73 -30.66
C PRO A 534 -13.19 12.69 -29.68
N ALA A 535 -12.38 12.21 -28.72
CA ALA A 535 -11.76 13.05 -27.70
C ALA A 535 -10.50 13.75 -28.23
N THR A 536 -10.35 15.04 -27.93
CA THR A 536 -9.20 15.86 -28.35
C THR A 536 -7.91 15.59 -27.57
N ASN A 537 -8.00 14.67 -26.61
CA ASN A 537 -6.99 14.23 -25.66
C ASN A 537 -7.05 12.69 -25.58
N SER A 538 -7.05 12.02 -26.74
CA SER A 538 -6.77 10.59 -26.86
C SER A 538 -5.52 10.41 -27.71
N HIS A 539 -4.38 10.74 -27.12
CA HIS A 539 -3.07 10.76 -27.77
C HIS A 539 -2.33 9.42 -27.60
N THR A 540 -2.70 8.59 -26.63
CA THR A 540 -1.97 7.36 -26.29
C THR A 540 -2.81 6.09 -26.38
N ASP A 541 -2.27 5.09 -27.08
CA ASP A 541 -2.61 3.67 -26.92
C ASP A 541 -1.37 2.81 -27.21
N ILE A 542 -1.41 1.51 -26.86
CA ILE A 542 -0.23 0.64 -27.03
C ILE A 542 0.20 0.48 -28.50
N PRO A 543 -0.71 0.36 -29.49
CA PRO A 543 -0.33 0.43 -30.91
C PRO A 543 0.46 1.71 -31.26
N ARG A 544 0.00 2.89 -30.83
CA ARG A 544 0.69 4.17 -31.10
C ARG A 544 2.01 4.30 -30.33
N LEU A 545 2.08 3.87 -29.07
CA LEU A 545 3.33 3.86 -28.28
C LEU A 545 4.43 3.03 -28.99
N LYS A 546 4.05 1.85 -29.50
CA LYS A 546 4.96 0.97 -30.26
C LYS A 546 5.39 1.60 -31.59
N ALA A 547 4.46 2.22 -32.31
CA ALA A 547 4.78 2.94 -33.56
C ALA A 547 5.72 4.13 -33.31
N GLY A 548 5.54 4.83 -32.19
CA GLY A 548 6.39 5.93 -31.73
C GLY A 548 7.76 5.50 -31.18
N LYS A 549 7.99 4.19 -31.01
CA LYS A 549 9.18 3.61 -30.37
C LYS A 549 9.41 4.11 -28.94
N VAL A 550 8.31 4.36 -28.21
CA VAL A 550 8.35 4.66 -26.77
C VAL A 550 8.81 3.42 -26.02
N GLY A 551 9.98 3.50 -25.38
CA GLY A 551 10.55 2.45 -24.56
C GLY A 551 10.31 2.64 -23.08
N ALA A 552 10.09 3.87 -22.60
CA ALA A 552 9.62 4.14 -21.26
C ALA A 552 8.78 5.42 -21.19
N GLN A 553 7.91 5.49 -20.19
CA GLN A 553 6.97 6.57 -19.96
C GLN A 553 6.83 6.81 -18.45
N PHE A 554 6.91 8.07 -18.04
CA PHE A 554 6.34 8.51 -16.78
C PHE A 554 4.84 8.72 -16.96
N TRP A 555 4.03 7.93 -16.25
CA TRP A 555 2.58 8.07 -16.20
C TRP A 555 2.19 8.97 -15.04
N VAL A 556 1.35 9.95 -15.31
CA VAL A 556 1.11 11.07 -14.39
C VAL A 556 -0.09 10.81 -13.49
N ALA A 557 0.15 10.75 -12.18
CA ALA A 557 -0.87 10.80 -11.16
C ALA A 557 -1.24 12.27 -10.87
N TYR A 558 -1.90 12.91 -11.83
CA TYR A 558 -2.40 14.28 -11.71
C TYR A 558 -3.67 14.34 -10.88
N VAL A 559 -3.78 15.37 -10.03
CA VAL A 559 -5.04 15.77 -9.37
C VAL A 559 -5.26 17.27 -9.50
N GLY A 560 -6.51 17.69 -9.72
CA GLY A 560 -6.83 19.09 -9.94
C GLY A 560 -6.50 20.00 -8.75
N CYS A 561 -6.05 21.22 -9.03
CA CYS A 561 -5.79 22.25 -8.01
C CYS A 561 -6.97 22.52 -7.06
N ASN A 562 -8.20 22.30 -7.53
CA ASN A 562 -9.42 22.45 -6.72
C ASN A 562 -9.59 21.37 -5.63
N ASN A 563 -8.76 20.33 -5.64
CA ASN A 563 -8.72 19.25 -4.65
C ASN A 563 -7.72 19.52 -3.50
N GLN A 564 -6.84 20.53 -3.63
CA GLN A 564 -5.95 20.95 -2.56
C GLN A 564 -6.76 21.34 -1.30
N TYR A 565 -6.31 20.91 -0.12
CA TYR A 565 -7.02 21.01 1.17
C TYR A 565 -8.41 20.34 1.18
N LYS A 566 -8.60 19.31 0.34
CA LYS A 566 -9.76 18.41 0.30
C LYS A 566 -9.27 16.98 0.08
N ASP A 567 -9.65 16.36 -1.05
CA ASP A 567 -9.39 14.97 -1.39
C ASP A 567 -8.18 14.77 -2.33
N ALA A 568 -7.17 15.64 -2.26
CA ALA A 568 -5.97 15.56 -3.10
C ALA A 568 -5.16 14.28 -2.84
N VAL A 569 -5.00 13.88 -1.58
CA VAL A 569 -4.23 12.68 -1.21
C VAL A 569 -4.94 11.42 -1.69
N GLU A 570 -6.24 11.34 -1.44
CA GLU A 570 -7.13 10.27 -1.84
C GLU A 570 -7.14 10.06 -3.35
N ARG A 571 -7.26 11.15 -4.12
CA ARG A 571 -7.21 11.10 -5.59
C ARG A 571 -5.83 10.72 -6.11
N THR A 572 -4.76 11.19 -5.48
CA THR A 572 -3.40 10.82 -5.89
C THR A 572 -3.19 9.31 -5.73
N LEU A 573 -3.69 8.74 -4.64
CA LEU A 573 -3.72 7.29 -4.43
C LEU A 573 -4.59 6.56 -5.47
N GLU A 574 -5.78 7.07 -5.81
CA GLU A 574 -6.60 6.49 -6.90
C GLU A 574 -5.86 6.46 -8.24
N GLN A 575 -5.09 7.50 -8.56
CA GLN A 575 -4.29 7.58 -9.78
C GLN A 575 -3.04 6.68 -9.74
N ILE A 576 -2.35 6.58 -8.59
CA ILE A 576 -1.25 5.62 -8.38
C ILE A 576 -1.75 4.17 -8.57
N ASP A 577 -2.91 3.84 -8.01
CA ASP A 577 -3.54 2.52 -8.14
C ASP A 577 -3.92 2.19 -9.59
N VAL A 578 -4.55 3.12 -10.33
CA VAL A 578 -4.92 2.84 -11.73
C VAL A 578 -3.71 2.66 -12.62
N ILE A 579 -2.61 3.39 -12.41
CA ILE A 579 -1.35 3.18 -13.15
C ILE A 579 -0.79 1.79 -12.86
N LYS A 580 -0.72 1.37 -11.58
CA LYS A 580 -0.26 0.02 -11.22
C LYS A 580 -1.13 -1.08 -11.82
N ARG A 581 -2.46 -0.93 -11.78
CA ARG A 581 -3.40 -1.89 -12.39
C ARG A 581 -3.24 -1.92 -13.92
N MET A 582 -3.12 -0.77 -14.58
CA MET A 582 -2.92 -0.68 -16.03
C MET A 582 -1.67 -1.43 -16.47
N VAL A 583 -0.53 -1.17 -15.81
CA VAL A 583 0.74 -1.82 -16.13
C VAL A 583 0.70 -3.32 -15.86
N ARG A 584 -0.06 -3.78 -14.84
CA ARG A 584 -0.29 -5.20 -14.57
C ARG A 584 -1.14 -5.86 -15.66
N LYS A 585 -2.28 -5.26 -16.04
CA LYS A 585 -3.19 -5.76 -17.10
C LYS A 585 -2.47 -5.90 -18.44
N TYR A 586 -1.60 -4.94 -18.79
CA TYR A 586 -0.84 -4.95 -20.05
C TYR A 586 0.61 -5.41 -19.89
N SER A 587 0.89 -6.34 -18.97
CA SER A 587 2.25 -6.80 -18.65
C SER A 587 3.00 -7.51 -19.79
N ASP A 588 2.31 -7.92 -20.86
CA ASP A 588 2.92 -8.36 -22.13
C ASP A 588 3.55 -7.22 -22.95
N HIS A 589 3.25 -5.97 -22.62
CA HIS A 589 3.65 -4.78 -23.36
C HIS A 589 4.33 -3.73 -22.48
N MET A 590 3.94 -3.65 -21.21
CA MET A 590 4.47 -2.73 -20.21
C MET A 590 5.24 -3.51 -19.13
N LYS A 591 6.21 -2.85 -18.51
CA LYS A 591 6.91 -3.36 -17.33
C LYS A 591 6.90 -2.26 -16.27
N TYR A 592 6.42 -2.57 -15.07
CA TYR A 592 6.50 -1.64 -13.95
C TYR A 592 7.97 -1.48 -13.52
N VAL A 593 8.48 -0.25 -13.49
CA VAL A 593 9.88 0.03 -13.16
C VAL A 593 10.00 1.29 -12.30
N THR A 594 11.00 1.29 -11.41
CA THR A 594 11.19 2.36 -10.41
C THR A 594 12.67 2.75 -10.24
N SER A 595 13.52 2.40 -11.20
CA SER A 595 14.95 2.74 -11.22
C SER A 595 15.50 2.81 -12.64
N THR A 596 16.70 3.38 -12.83
CA THR A 596 17.34 3.37 -14.16
C THR A 596 17.68 1.96 -14.66
N GLU A 597 18.10 1.04 -13.78
CA GLU A 597 18.29 -0.38 -14.14
C GLU A 597 16.95 -1.03 -14.54
N GLY A 598 15.85 -0.65 -13.90
CA GLY A 598 14.51 -1.11 -14.25
C GLY A 598 14.13 -0.74 -15.68
N ILE A 599 14.35 0.53 -16.07
CA ILE A 599 14.13 1.00 -17.45
C ILE A 599 14.99 0.19 -18.44
N MET A 600 16.29 0.02 -18.14
CA MET A 600 17.20 -0.76 -19.01
C MET A 600 16.76 -2.22 -19.14
N ALA A 601 16.22 -2.83 -18.09
CA ALA A 601 15.66 -4.18 -18.14
C ALA A 601 14.36 -4.24 -18.96
N ALA A 602 13.51 -3.21 -18.92
CA ALA A 602 12.33 -3.12 -19.78
C ALA A 602 12.71 -3.05 -21.27
N PHE A 603 13.72 -2.23 -21.61
CA PHE A 603 14.26 -2.15 -22.98
C PHE A 603 14.78 -3.51 -23.49
N GLN A 604 15.53 -4.24 -22.66
CA GLN A 604 16.03 -5.58 -22.98
C GLN A 604 14.90 -6.59 -23.23
N GLU A 605 13.81 -6.50 -22.46
CA GLU A 605 12.58 -7.30 -22.64
C GLU A 605 11.68 -6.81 -23.78
N ARG A 606 12.01 -5.68 -24.43
CA ARG A 606 11.19 -4.99 -25.45
C ARG A 606 9.80 -4.59 -24.92
N LYS A 607 9.74 -4.19 -23.65
CA LYS A 607 8.56 -3.68 -22.96
C LYS A 607 8.71 -2.19 -22.66
N ILE A 608 7.58 -1.51 -22.53
CA ILE A 608 7.52 -0.10 -22.14
C ILE A 608 7.74 0.00 -20.62
N GLY A 609 8.91 0.49 -20.21
CA GLY A 609 9.22 0.82 -18.82
C GLY A 609 8.25 1.87 -18.31
N SER A 610 7.38 1.51 -17.38
CA SER A 610 6.29 2.33 -16.89
C SER A 610 6.58 2.78 -15.47
N LEU A 611 6.76 4.09 -15.30
CA LEU A 611 7.05 4.75 -14.03
C LEU A 611 5.85 5.57 -13.57
N ILE A 612 5.84 5.95 -12.29
CA ILE A 612 4.80 6.82 -11.72
C ILE A 612 5.39 8.19 -11.38
N ALA A 613 4.67 9.22 -11.80
CA ALA A 613 4.88 10.61 -11.45
C ALA A 613 3.71 11.14 -10.63
N VAL A 614 3.94 12.13 -9.77
CA VAL A 614 2.86 12.92 -9.12
C VAL A 614 2.99 14.37 -9.59
N GLU A 615 1.92 14.93 -10.14
CA GLU A 615 1.95 16.31 -10.59
C GLU A 615 1.29 17.24 -9.55
N GLY A 616 2.14 18.02 -8.88
CA GLY A 616 1.78 19.09 -7.96
C GLY A 616 1.90 18.69 -6.49
N GLY A 617 2.68 19.45 -5.74
CA GLY A 617 2.95 19.24 -4.31
C GLY A 617 1.74 19.43 -3.38
N HIS A 618 0.61 19.92 -3.90
CA HIS A 618 -0.67 19.85 -3.18
C HIS A 618 -1.10 18.40 -2.90
N SER A 619 -0.63 17.46 -3.72
CA SER A 619 -0.88 16.02 -3.57
C SER A 619 -0.31 15.42 -2.28
N MET A 620 0.70 16.03 -1.65
CA MET A 620 1.23 15.59 -0.35
C MET A 620 0.62 16.32 0.85
N ASP A 621 -0.31 17.26 0.63
CA ASP A 621 -1.00 18.09 1.64
C ASP A 621 -0.07 18.61 2.77
N SER A 622 1.14 19.04 2.38
CA SER A 622 2.21 19.53 3.27
C SER A 622 2.69 18.54 4.36
N ARG A 623 2.59 17.22 4.13
CA ARG A 623 3.03 16.16 5.05
C ARG A 623 4.17 15.31 4.47
N LEU A 624 5.39 15.42 5.02
CA LEU A 624 6.57 14.67 4.55
C LEU A 624 6.39 13.13 4.62
N ALA A 625 5.55 12.65 5.54
CA ALA A 625 5.19 11.23 5.60
C ALA A 625 4.40 10.77 4.35
N VAL A 626 3.50 11.59 3.81
CA VAL A 626 2.75 11.28 2.57
C VAL A 626 3.70 11.20 1.37
N LEU A 627 4.68 12.11 1.29
CA LEU A 627 5.74 12.07 0.28
C LEU A 627 6.56 10.76 0.36
N ARG A 628 6.93 10.31 1.56
CA ARG A 628 7.60 9.00 1.75
C ARG A 628 6.72 7.84 1.30
N MET A 629 5.44 7.83 1.66
CA MET A 629 4.52 6.76 1.27
C MET A 629 4.30 6.73 -0.26
N TYR A 630 4.25 7.88 -0.95
CA TYR A 630 4.27 7.93 -2.41
C TYR A 630 5.56 7.33 -3.00
N TYR A 631 6.72 7.60 -2.42
CA TYR A 631 7.97 6.98 -2.87
C TYR A 631 7.98 5.45 -2.67
N GLU A 632 7.46 4.95 -1.54
CA GLU A 632 7.30 3.51 -1.30
C GLU A 632 6.31 2.87 -2.28
N LEU A 633 5.21 3.56 -2.61
CA LEU A 633 4.29 3.18 -3.68
C LEU A 633 4.89 3.36 -5.09
N GLY A 634 6.15 3.78 -5.22
CA GLY A 634 6.92 3.77 -6.46
C GLY A 634 6.83 5.02 -7.31
N VAL A 635 6.36 6.15 -6.75
CA VAL A 635 6.49 7.48 -7.37
C VAL A 635 7.99 7.83 -7.49
N ARG A 636 8.41 8.34 -8.65
CA ARG A 636 9.82 8.65 -8.92
C ARG A 636 10.13 10.09 -9.34
N TYR A 637 9.12 10.88 -9.68
CA TYR A 637 9.22 12.34 -9.56
C TYR A 637 7.96 12.94 -8.94
N MET A 638 8.11 14.11 -8.32
CA MET A 638 6.99 14.97 -7.95
C MET A 638 7.23 16.38 -8.51
N THR A 639 6.24 16.91 -9.22
CA THR A 639 6.21 18.31 -9.65
C THR A 639 5.85 19.18 -8.45
N LEU A 640 6.67 20.17 -8.09
CA LEU A 640 6.52 20.87 -6.80
C LEU A 640 5.20 21.66 -6.68
N THR A 641 4.68 22.18 -7.80
CA THR A 641 3.35 22.78 -7.91
C THR A 641 2.70 22.31 -9.21
N HIS A 642 1.37 22.39 -9.32
CA HIS A 642 0.71 22.48 -10.64
C HIS A 642 0.42 23.97 -10.90
N SER A 643 -0.64 24.32 -11.63
CA SER A 643 -1.08 25.72 -11.90
C SER A 643 -1.69 26.43 -10.67
N CYS A 644 -1.27 26.05 -9.46
CA CYS A 644 -1.68 26.62 -8.19
C CYS A 644 -0.55 26.49 -7.16
N ASN A 645 -0.41 27.49 -6.31
CA ASN A 645 0.57 27.48 -5.24
C ASN A 645 0.22 26.44 -4.16
N THR A 646 1.25 25.93 -3.47
CA THR A 646 1.12 25.23 -2.19
C THR A 646 1.38 26.20 -1.03
N PRO A 647 1.29 25.77 0.25
CA PRO A 647 1.74 26.61 1.37
C PRO A 647 3.23 26.95 1.32
N TRP A 648 4.03 26.13 0.64
CA TRP A 648 5.50 26.12 0.71
C TRP A 648 6.21 26.36 -0.63
N ALA A 649 5.49 26.45 -1.74
CA ALA A 649 6.01 26.77 -3.08
C ALA A 649 5.01 27.58 -3.93
N ASP A 650 5.52 28.50 -4.76
CA ASP A 650 4.72 29.28 -5.72
C ASP A 650 4.70 28.67 -7.13
N ALA A 651 3.54 28.79 -7.81
CA ALA A 651 3.33 28.32 -9.18
C ALA A 651 3.51 29.44 -10.22
N SER A 652 3.90 29.06 -11.43
CA SER A 652 4.17 29.96 -12.56
C SER A 652 3.09 31.00 -12.91
N PRO A 653 1.78 30.80 -12.70
CA PRO A 653 0.81 31.88 -12.92
C PRO A 653 1.06 33.15 -12.07
N ILE A 654 1.92 33.08 -11.05
CA ILE A 654 2.36 34.24 -10.26
C ILE A 654 3.32 35.16 -11.05
N ASP A 655 4.06 34.63 -12.03
CA ASP A 655 5.05 35.40 -12.80
C ASP A 655 4.40 36.44 -13.72
N ASP A 656 3.12 36.24 -14.07
CA ASP A 656 2.28 37.19 -14.80
C ASP A 656 1.54 38.18 -13.86
N GLN A 657 1.77 38.12 -12.54
CA GLN A 657 1.15 38.96 -11.50
C GLN A 657 2.21 39.81 -10.78
N PRO A 658 2.64 40.95 -11.37
CA PRO A 658 3.77 41.74 -10.86
C PRO A 658 3.54 42.38 -9.47
N GLU A 659 2.29 42.44 -9.00
CA GLU A 659 1.90 42.88 -7.65
C GLU A 659 1.85 41.75 -6.60
N ALA A 660 2.00 40.49 -7.00
CA ALA A 660 1.92 39.35 -6.09
C ALA A 660 3.13 39.29 -5.14
N LYS A 661 2.88 38.95 -3.87
CA LYS A 661 3.95 38.69 -2.90
C LYS A 661 4.53 37.29 -3.17
N LEU A 662 5.69 37.24 -3.80
CA LEU A 662 6.46 36.01 -3.94
C LEU A 662 6.89 35.47 -2.56
N ARG A 663 6.74 34.16 -2.38
CA ARG A 663 7.28 33.35 -1.28
C ARG A 663 8.41 32.45 -1.77
N ASN A 664 8.47 32.15 -3.07
CA ASN A 664 9.36 31.16 -3.67
C ASN A 664 9.24 29.81 -2.95
N VAL A 665 10.33 29.19 -2.51
CA VAL A 665 10.33 28.01 -1.64
C VAL A 665 10.49 28.46 -0.19
N THR A 666 9.53 28.14 0.67
CA THR A 666 9.63 28.52 2.09
C THR A 666 10.78 27.78 2.79
N GLU A 667 11.17 28.23 3.99
CA GLU A 667 12.20 27.54 4.76
C GLU A 667 11.85 26.07 5.01
N TRP A 668 10.59 25.78 5.32
CA TRP A 668 10.10 24.41 5.42
C TRP A 668 10.01 23.72 4.05
N GLY A 669 9.67 24.45 2.98
CA GLY A 669 9.70 23.91 1.61
C GLY A 669 11.05 23.30 1.21
N ARG A 670 12.18 23.79 1.76
CA ARG A 670 13.50 23.17 1.55
C ARG A 670 13.62 21.76 2.15
N ASN A 671 12.89 21.44 3.23
CA ASN A 671 12.84 20.08 3.76
C ASN A 671 12.16 19.11 2.78
N VAL A 672 11.19 19.57 1.97
CA VAL A 672 10.60 18.76 0.89
C VAL A 672 11.67 18.42 -0.14
N LEU A 673 12.47 19.40 -0.59
CA LEU A 673 13.56 19.17 -1.55
C LEU A 673 14.60 18.18 -1.00
N TRP A 674 15.02 18.34 0.26
CA TRP A 674 16.03 17.48 0.87
C TRP A 674 15.51 16.07 1.16
N GLU A 675 14.22 15.90 1.51
CA GLU A 675 13.59 14.59 1.64
C GLU A 675 13.48 13.90 0.27
N MET A 676 13.15 14.64 -0.80
CA MET A 676 13.21 14.11 -2.18
C MET A 676 14.63 13.68 -2.57
N ASN A 677 15.66 14.49 -2.28
CA ASN A 677 17.06 14.10 -2.50
C ASN A 677 17.43 12.84 -1.68
N ARG A 678 17.04 12.77 -0.40
CA ARG A 678 17.31 11.63 0.49
C ARG A 678 16.61 10.34 0.03
N LEU A 679 15.41 10.46 -0.53
CA LEU A 679 14.65 9.34 -1.09
C LEU A 679 15.21 8.88 -2.45
N GLY A 680 15.82 9.78 -3.23
CA GLY A 680 16.12 9.52 -4.64
C GLY A 680 14.89 9.73 -5.54
N MET A 681 14.03 10.67 -5.16
CA MET A 681 12.94 11.14 -6.00
C MET A 681 13.43 12.34 -6.83
N LEU A 682 13.21 12.28 -8.14
CA LEU A 682 13.48 13.40 -9.04
C LEU A 682 12.61 14.60 -8.64
N ILE A 683 13.23 15.78 -8.55
CA ILE A 683 12.54 17.04 -8.33
C ILE A 683 12.14 17.60 -9.69
N ASP A 684 10.83 17.74 -9.94
CA ASP A 684 10.30 18.35 -11.16
C ASP A 684 9.89 19.81 -10.91
N VAL A 685 10.50 20.71 -11.67
CA VAL A 685 10.29 22.16 -11.65
C VAL A 685 9.47 22.66 -12.85
N SER A 686 8.74 21.77 -13.53
CA SER A 686 7.60 22.18 -14.35
C SER A 686 6.53 22.86 -13.48
N HIS A 687 5.67 23.69 -14.09
CA HIS A 687 4.61 24.47 -13.42
C HIS A 687 5.01 25.51 -12.35
N VAL A 688 6.20 25.45 -11.74
CA VAL A 688 6.65 26.37 -10.67
C VAL A 688 6.99 27.77 -11.18
N SER A 689 7.00 28.78 -10.30
CA SER A 689 7.43 30.15 -10.66
C SER A 689 8.93 30.27 -10.94
N HIS A 690 9.34 31.28 -11.71
CA HIS A 690 10.75 31.57 -11.97
C HIS A 690 11.59 31.64 -10.68
N GLY A 691 11.06 32.26 -9.62
CA GLY A 691 11.70 32.33 -8.31
C GLY A 691 11.91 30.95 -7.66
N VAL A 692 10.93 30.05 -7.77
CA VAL A 692 11.08 28.65 -7.32
C VAL A 692 12.10 27.90 -8.17
N MET A 693 12.14 28.11 -9.50
CA MET A 693 13.14 27.46 -10.37
C MET A 693 14.57 27.79 -9.91
N VAL A 694 14.84 29.06 -9.62
CA VAL A 694 16.15 29.52 -9.13
C VAL A 694 16.47 28.91 -7.76
N GLU A 695 15.58 29.03 -6.77
CA GLU A 695 15.86 28.52 -5.43
C GLU A 695 16.05 27.00 -5.39
N VAL A 696 15.31 26.24 -6.19
CA VAL A 696 15.48 24.78 -6.29
C VAL A 696 16.81 24.41 -6.93
N LEU A 697 17.26 25.13 -7.96
CA LEU A 697 18.57 24.91 -8.59
C LEU A 697 19.75 25.29 -7.67
N GLU A 698 19.56 26.26 -6.77
CA GLU A 698 20.55 26.63 -5.76
C GLU A 698 20.62 25.65 -4.57
N HIS A 699 19.51 25.02 -4.17
CA HIS A 699 19.41 24.24 -2.93
C HIS A 699 19.30 22.72 -3.09
N SER A 700 18.95 22.21 -4.29
CA SER A 700 18.87 20.77 -4.54
C SER A 700 20.24 20.11 -4.50
N LYS A 701 20.34 18.97 -3.80
CA LYS A 701 21.57 18.16 -3.72
C LYS A 701 21.74 17.22 -4.94
N SER A 702 20.74 17.13 -5.81
CA SER A 702 20.74 16.31 -7.02
C SER A 702 20.34 17.12 -8.25
N PRO A 703 20.64 16.62 -9.47
CA PRO A 703 20.07 17.18 -10.69
C PRO A 703 18.55 17.18 -10.66
N VAL A 704 17.94 18.21 -11.28
CA VAL A 704 16.49 18.39 -11.37
C VAL A 704 15.98 18.16 -12.79
N ILE A 705 14.67 18.00 -12.94
CA ILE A 705 14.01 17.90 -14.24
C ILE A 705 13.01 19.03 -14.44
N PHE A 706 12.81 19.46 -15.68
CA PHE A 706 11.50 19.97 -16.11
C PHE A 706 10.87 18.85 -16.93
N SER A 707 9.92 18.10 -16.37
CA SER A 707 9.27 16.96 -17.04
C SER A 707 8.51 17.34 -18.31
N HIS A 708 8.00 18.58 -18.42
CA HIS A 708 7.28 19.08 -19.60
C HIS A 708 7.27 20.64 -19.63
N SER A 709 8.38 21.25 -20.05
CA SER A 709 8.47 22.72 -20.21
C SER A 709 9.31 23.12 -21.43
N SER A 710 8.97 24.24 -22.07
CA SER A 710 9.63 24.72 -23.31
C SER A 710 10.38 26.06 -23.07
N SER A 711 10.94 26.70 -24.10
CA SER A 711 11.79 27.89 -23.95
C SER A 711 11.03 29.22 -23.97
N TYR A 712 11.24 30.05 -22.95
CA TYR A 712 10.57 31.35 -22.81
C TYR A 712 10.98 32.35 -23.90
N SER A 713 12.23 32.26 -24.35
CA SER A 713 12.80 33.17 -25.35
C SER A 713 12.32 32.88 -26.77
N VAL A 714 11.87 31.65 -27.05
CA VAL A 714 11.17 31.28 -28.30
C VAL A 714 9.70 31.66 -28.21
N PHE A 715 9.02 31.32 -27.11
CA PHE A 715 7.65 31.76 -26.85
C PHE A 715 7.45 32.19 -25.39
N LYS A 716 7.06 33.44 -25.20
CA LYS A 716 6.89 34.07 -23.88
C LYS A 716 5.61 33.60 -23.22
N HIS A 717 5.73 32.62 -22.34
CA HIS A 717 4.65 32.07 -21.55
C HIS A 717 5.20 31.68 -20.17
N HIS A 718 4.50 31.95 -19.07
CA HIS A 718 5.00 31.69 -17.71
C HIS A 718 5.38 30.22 -17.45
N ARG A 719 4.76 29.26 -18.17
CA ARG A 719 5.15 27.84 -18.14
C ARG A 719 6.50 27.52 -18.80
N ASN A 720 7.11 28.44 -19.53
CA ASN A 720 8.36 28.21 -20.24
C ASN A 720 9.58 28.76 -19.48
N VAL A 721 10.72 28.09 -19.65
CA VAL A 721 11.94 28.32 -18.89
C VAL A 721 12.79 29.44 -19.51
N GLN A 722 13.24 30.36 -18.66
CA GLN A 722 14.04 31.53 -19.00
C GLN A 722 15.54 31.18 -19.15
N ASP A 723 16.26 31.98 -19.96
CA ASP A 723 17.67 31.76 -20.32
C ASP A 723 18.65 31.70 -19.13
N ASP A 724 18.35 32.36 -18.02
CA ASP A 724 19.14 32.33 -16.80
C ASP A 724 18.96 31.02 -16.04
N VAL A 725 17.72 30.53 -15.93
CA VAL A 725 17.39 29.21 -15.38
C VAL A 725 18.01 28.11 -16.24
N LEU A 726 17.95 28.20 -17.58
CA LEU A 726 18.63 27.26 -18.48
C LEU A 726 20.15 27.19 -18.25
N LYS A 727 20.80 28.31 -17.89
CA LYS A 727 22.24 28.34 -17.56
C LYS A 727 22.55 27.76 -16.18
N GLN A 728 21.65 27.92 -15.21
CA GLN A 728 21.75 27.27 -13.90
C GLN A 728 21.52 25.77 -14.01
N LEU A 729 20.60 25.32 -14.86
CA LEU A 729 20.31 23.89 -15.11
C LEU A 729 21.56 23.12 -15.58
N VAL A 730 22.41 23.74 -16.41
CA VAL A 730 23.72 23.16 -16.82
C VAL A 730 24.64 22.97 -15.61
N GLN A 731 24.66 23.92 -14.66
CA GLN A 731 25.50 23.83 -13.45
C GLN A 731 24.99 22.78 -12.47
N ASN A 732 23.67 22.62 -12.37
CA ASN A 732 22.99 21.56 -11.61
C ASN A 732 23.04 20.18 -12.30
N ASN A 733 23.52 20.10 -13.54
CA ASN A 733 23.54 18.91 -14.41
C ASN A 733 22.15 18.32 -14.79
N GLY A 734 21.07 19.07 -14.56
CA GLY A 734 19.68 18.66 -14.80
C GLY A 734 19.28 18.57 -16.27
N ILE A 735 17.97 18.43 -16.52
CA ILE A 735 17.40 18.26 -17.88
C ILE A 735 16.08 19.04 -18.03
N ILE A 736 15.86 19.64 -19.20
CA ILE A 736 14.58 20.18 -19.63
C ILE A 736 13.97 19.28 -20.71
N MET A 737 12.75 18.80 -20.48
CA MET A 737 12.04 17.90 -21.37
C MET A 737 10.93 18.69 -22.06
N VAL A 738 11.03 18.81 -23.39
CA VAL A 738 10.26 19.80 -24.17
C VAL A 738 8.80 19.38 -24.31
N ASN A 739 7.91 20.31 -23.98
CA ASN A 739 6.45 20.20 -24.05
C ASN A 739 5.94 20.53 -25.47
N PHE A 740 4.90 19.82 -25.94
CA PHE A 740 4.35 20.01 -27.29
C PHE A 740 3.07 20.86 -27.36
N TYR A 741 2.47 21.25 -26.23
CA TYR A 741 1.22 22.01 -26.21
C TYR A 741 1.32 23.29 -27.05
N THR A 742 0.40 23.46 -28.00
CA THR A 742 0.41 24.59 -28.94
C THR A 742 0.33 25.95 -28.24
N GLY A 743 -0.33 25.99 -27.08
CA GLY A 743 -0.40 27.17 -26.21
C GLY A 743 0.92 27.54 -25.51
N PHE A 744 1.85 26.59 -25.34
CA PHE A 744 3.18 26.84 -24.74
C PHE A 744 4.29 26.94 -25.79
N ILE A 745 4.15 26.32 -26.97
CA ILE A 745 5.15 26.43 -28.03
C ILE A 745 4.94 27.63 -28.97
N GLY A 746 3.79 28.32 -28.89
CA GLY A 746 3.52 29.54 -29.66
C GLY A 746 3.04 29.31 -31.10
N GLY A 747 2.69 28.08 -31.46
CA GLY A 747 2.29 27.71 -32.81
C GLY A 747 1.75 26.28 -32.90
N ARG A 748 1.28 25.91 -34.10
CA ARG A 748 0.62 24.61 -34.37
C ARG A 748 1.43 23.70 -35.31
N SER A 749 2.70 23.99 -35.54
CA SER A 749 3.57 23.16 -36.38
C SER A 749 4.59 22.42 -35.51
N ILE A 750 4.94 21.19 -35.91
CA ILE A 750 6.16 20.50 -35.43
C ILE A 750 7.42 21.39 -35.55
N ASP A 751 7.44 22.34 -36.50
CA ASP A 751 8.52 23.32 -36.65
C ASP A 751 8.75 24.14 -35.37
N ASN A 752 7.69 24.48 -34.63
CA ASN A 752 7.82 25.25 -33.39
C ASN A 752 8.48 24.42 -32.28
N VAL A 753 8.19 23.12 -32.19
CA VAL A 753 8.89 22.20 -31.28
C VAL A 753 10.38 22.12 -31.63
N ILE A 754 10.71 22.08 -32.93
CA ILE A 754 12.09 22.07 -33.43
C ILE A 754 12.80 23.42 -33.13
N GLU A 755 12.11 24.56 -33.21
CA GLU A 755 12.64 25.87 -32.79
C GLU A 755 13.01 25.86 -31.29
N HIS A 756 12.14 25.37 -30.41
CA HIS A 756 12.43 25.21 -28.97
C HIS A 756 13.64 24.30 -28.73
N LEU A 757 13.67 23.10 -29.34
CA LEU A 757 14.77 22.14 -29.20
C LEU A 757 16.12 22.74 -29.63
N ASN A 758 16.17 23.39 -30.80
CA ASN A 758 17.37 24.02 -31.33
C ASN A 758 17.83 25.21 -30.47
N TYR A 759 16.88 26.01 -29.96
CA TYR A 759 17.20 27.16 -29.12
C TYR A 759 17.80 26.73 -27.77
N ILE A 760 17.15 25.77 -27.09
CA ILE A 760 17.64 25.23 -25.81
C ILE A 760 19.02 24.58 -26.01
N LYS A 761 19.23 23.84 -27.11
CA LYS A 761 20.53 23.26 -27.48
C LYS A 761 21.61 24.32 -27.67
N GLY A 762 21.26 25.49 -28.20
CA GLY A 762 22.17 26.63 -28.35
C GLY A 762 22.63 27.24 -27.02
N ILE A 763 21.85 27.11 -25.95
CA ILE A 763 22.18 27.62 -24.61
C ILE A 763 22.86 26.54 -23.75
N THR A 764 22.28 25.34 -23.71
CA THR A 764 22.65 24.29 -22.76
C THR A 764 23.63 23.26 -23.34
N GLY A 765 23.76 23.19 -24.67
CA GLY A 765 24.32 22.02 -25.34
C GLY A 765 23.32 20.85 -25.40
N PRO A 766 23.70 19.71 -26.01
CA PRO A 766 22.79 18.58 -26.21
C PRO A 766 22.57 17.72 -24.96
N ASP A 767 23.33 17.94 -23.89
CA ASP A 767 23.34 17.09 -22.69
C ASP A 767 22.21 17.36 -21.69
N HIS A 768 21.43 18.44 -21.87
CA HIS A 768 20.40 18.86 -20.89
C HIS A 768 18.99 18.89 -21.48
N ILE A 769 18.72 18.12 -22.54
CA ILE A 769 17.45 18.15 -23.29
C ILE A 769 16.82 16.76 -23.40
N GLY A 770 15.52 16.66 -23.16
CA GLY A 770 14.69 15.48 -23.40
C GLY A 770 13.35 15.85 -24.05
N LEU A 771 12.41 14.91 -24.05
CA LEU A 771 11.04 15.10 -24.56
C LEU A 771 10.02 14.72 -23.48
N GLY A 772 9.03 15.58 -23.29
CA GLY A 772 7.96 15.38 -22.32
C GLY A 772 6.70 15.95 -22.92
N GLY A 773 6.07 15.17 -23.78
CA GLY A 773 5.15 15.66 -24.80
C GLY A 773 3.88 16.33 -24.26
N ASP A 774 3.51 16.08 -22.99
CA ASP A 774 2.24 16.52 -22.40
C ASP A 774 1.04 15.92 -23.16
N PHE A 775 1.25 14.70 -23.68
CA PHE A 775 0.23 13.92 -24.35
C PHE A 775 -0.84 13.48 -23.35
N ASP A 776 -2.07 13.37 -23.84
CA ASP A 776 -3.31 13.21 -23.07
C ASP A 776 -3.63 14.32 -22.03
N GLY A 777 -2.68 15.19 -21.64
CA GLY A 777 -2.87 16.30 -20.71
C GLY A 777 -3.48 17.55 -21.36
N VAL A 778 -3.12 17.80 -22.62
CA VAL A 778 -3.54 19.00 -23.37
C VAL A 778 -4.64 18.76 -24.41
N SER A 779 -5.31 19.85 -24.79
CA SER A 779 -6.44 19.85 -25.73
C SER A 779 -6.08 20.11 -27.20
N ASP A 780 -4.82 20.45 -27.50
CA ASP A 780 -4.32 20.68 -28.85
C ASP A 780 -2.81 20.39 -28.92
N VAL A 781 -2.40 19.61 -29.92
CA VAL A 781 -1.00 19.24 -30.16
C VAL A 781 -0.56 19.72 -31.55
N PRO A 782 0.75 19.80 -31.86
CA PRO A 782 1.22 20.35 -33.11
C PRO A 782 0.85 19.43 -34.26
N MET A 783 0.51 20.00 -35.41
CA MET A 783 0.32 19.24 -36.65
C MET A 783 1.58 18.41 -36.95
N PHE A 784 1.40 17.13 -37.30
CA PHE A 784 2.46 16.14 -37.49
C PHE A 784 3.15 15.67 -36.18
N LEU A 785 2.65 16.09 -35.02
CA LEU A 785 2.89 15.52 -33.68
C LEU A 785 1.54 15.16 -33.03
N ASP A 786 0.63 14.60 -33.83
CA ASP A 786 -0.80 14.45 -33.50
C ASP A 786 -1.06 13.42 -32.38
N ASP A 787 -0.09 12.54 -32.09
CA ASP A 787 -0.17 11.49 -31.07
C ASP A 787 1.23 10.92 -30.74
N VAL A 788 1.31 10.00 -29.77
CA VAL A 788 2.56 9.35 -29.36
C VAL A 788 3.24 8.51 -30.46
N SER A 789 2.61 8.30 -31.64
CA SER A 789 3.26 7.59 -32.75
C SER A 789 4.23 8.46 -33.56
N LYS A 790 4.27 9.77 -33.34
CA LYS A 790 4.96 10.74 -34.23
C LYS A 790 6.41 11.06 -33.87
N TYR A 791 6.92 10.63 -32.71
CA TYR A 791 8.33 10.87 -32.34
C TYR A 791 9.36 10.46 -33.41
N PRO A 792 9.21 9.33 -34.15
CA PRO A 792 10.12 8.97 -35.24
C PRO A 792 10.22 10.02 -36.36
N ASP A 793 9.14 10.74 -36.64
CA ASP A 793 9.10 11.77 -37.69
C ASP A 793 9.78 13.08 -37.21
N LEU A 794 9.66 13.42 -35.93
CA LEU A 794 10.46 14.48 -35.28
C LEU A 794 11.96 14.17 -35.34
N PHE A 795 12.34 12.93 -35.02
CA PHE A 795 13.74 12.49 -35.04
C PHE A 795 14.35 12.55 -36.45
N ASP A 796 13.61 12.16 -37.48
CA ASP A 796 14.06 12.31 -38.87
C ASP A 796 14.25 13.78 -39.26
N MET A 797 13.30 14.67 -38.92
CA MET A 797 13.43 16.10 -39.22
C MET A 797 14.64 16.75 -38.52
N LEU A 798 14.96 16.34 -37.29
CA LEU A 798 16.15 16.76 -36.56
C LEU A 798 17.45 16.23 -37.20
N ALA A 799 17.45 14.98 -37.68
CA ALA A 799 18.59 14.35 -38.36
C ALA A 799 18.86 14.91 -39.77
N ASP A 800 17.80 15.29 -40.49
CA ASP A 800 17.87 15.90 -41.82
C ASP A 800 18.18 17.41 -41.72
N GLY A 801 17.89 18.04 -40.58
CA GLY A 801 18.07 19.48 -40.36
C GLY A 801 17.05 20.34 -41.12
N VAL A 802 15.80 19.89 -41.25
CA VAL A 802 14.75 20.52 -42.07
C VAL A 802 13.49 20.85 -41.29
N PHE A 803 12.90 22.00 -41.58
CA PHE A 803 11.55 22.38 -41.17
C PHE A 803 10.53 21.98 -42.26
N LYS A 804 9.24 21.78 -41.89
CA LYS A 804 8.14 21.54 -42.84
C LYS A 804 7.97 22.69 -43.84
N ASN A 805 8.32 23.91 -43.44
CA ASN A 805 8.35 25.08 -44.33
C ASN A 805 9.52 25.09 -45.35
N ALA A 806 10.32 24.02 -45.41
CA ALA A 806 11.49 23.81 -46.28
C ALA A 806 12.71 24.74 -46.03
N THR A 807 12.74 25.46 -44.90
CA THR A 807 13.99 26.06 -44.39
C THR A 807 14.82 25.02 -43.62
N THR A 808 16.11 25.31 -43.40
CA THR A 808 17.07 24.37 -42.81
C THR A 808 17.76 24.91 -41.57
N PHE A 809 18.20 24.02 -40.69
CA PHE A 809 19.02 24.28 -39.52
C PHE A 809 20.22 23.32 -39.47
N ALA A 810 21.11 23.48 -38.48
CA ALA A 810 22.24 22.58 -38.31
C ALA A 810 21.73 21.17 -37.90
N PRO A 811 21.95 20.11 -38.71
CA PRO A 811 21.43 18.78 -38.40
C PRO A 811 21.93 18.24 -37.06
N TRP A 812 21.08 17.50 -36.35
CA TRP A 812 21.47 16.83 -35.11
C TRP A 812 22.25 15.55 -35.42
N THR A 813 23.37 15.37 -34.74
CA THR A 813 24.18 14.15 -34.88
C THR A 813 23.50 12.96 -34.22
N ARG A 814 23.92 11.74 -34.59
CA ARG A 814 23.38 10.49 -34.00
C ARG A 814 23.49 10.49 -32.47
N GLU A 815 24.61 10.97 -31.94
CA GLU A 815 24.88 11.09 -30.51
C GLU A 815 23.91 12.05 -29.81
N GLU A 816 23.69 13.24 -30.38
CA GLU A 816 22.76 14.23 -29.82
C GLU A 816 21.31 13.72 -29.81
N LEU A 817 20.93 12.92 -30.81
CA LEU A 817 19.62 12.26 -30.83
C LEU A 817 19.51 11.11 -29.82
N ARG A 818 20.58 10.36 -29.52
CA ARG A 818 20.57 9.34 -28.45
C ARG A 818 20.38 9.99 -27.07
N LYS A 819 21.06 11.12 -26.86
CA LYS A 819 20.92 12.00 -25.70
C LYS A 819 19.48 12.49 -25.53
N LEU A 820 18.89 13.04 -26.60
CA LEU A 820 17.48 13.47 -26.64
C LEU A 820 16.49 12.32 -26.41
N ALA A 821 16.77 11.13 -26.94
CA ALA A 821 15.89 9.97 -26.83
C ALA A 821 15.76 9.43 -25.39
N GLY A 822 16.79 9.56 -24.56
CA GLY A 822 16.70 9.10 -23.18
C GLY A 822 18.00 9.01 -22.41
N GLU A 823 19.17 9.05 -23.06
CA GLU A 823 20.45 8.95 -22.32
C GLU A 823 20.65 10.12 -21.34
N ASN A 824 20.15 11.32 -21.66
CA ASN A 824 20.16 12.45 -20.73
C ASN A 824 19.32 12.20 -19.48
N LEU A 825 18.10 11.67 -19.63
CA LEU A 825 17.22 11.35 -18.50
C LEU A 825 17.78 10.19 -17.67
N LEU A 826 18.34 9.16 -18.32
CA LEU A 826 19.03 8.05 -17.66
C LEU A 826 20.29 8.49 -16.92
N ARG A 827 20.97 9.58 -17.35
CA ARG A 827 22.06 10.20 -16.58
C ARG A 827 21.50 10.86 -15.32
N VAL A 828 20.55 11.79 -15.49
CA VAL A 828 19.97 12.57 -14.39
C VAL A 828 19.35 11.67 -13.32
N PHE A 829 18.55 10.68 -13.71
CA PHE A 829 17.91 9.77 -12.77
C PHE A 829 18.94 8.90 -12.04
N ARG A 830 20.01 8.43 -12.71
CA ARG A 830 21.09 7.68 -12.04
C ARG A 830 21.88 8.54 -11.04
N GLU A 831 22.06 9.83 -11.32
CA GLU A 831 22.72 10.74 -10.38
C GLU A 831 21.84 11.02 -9.15
N VAL A 832 20.52 11.13 -9.33
CA VAL A 832 19.55 11.20 -8.22
C VAL A 832 19.57 9.91 -7.37
N GLU A 833 19.68 8.74 -8.00
CA GLU A 833 19.86 7.45 -7.32
C GLU A 833 21.19 7.39 -6.53
N GLN A 834 22.28 7.96 -7.08
CA GLN A 834 23.57 8.06 -6.39
C GLN A 834 23.54 9.01 -5.20
N VAL A 835 22.80 10.13 -5.29
CA VAL A 835 22.60 11.05 -4.16
C VAL A 835 21.86 10.37 -3.02
N ARG A 836 20.77 9.63 -3.31
CA ARG A 836 20.08 8.76 -2.33
C ARG A 836 21.06 7.81 -1.64
N ASP A 837 21.86 7.09 -2.42
CA ASP A 837 22.79 6.09 -1.89
C ASP A 837 23.90 6.72 -1.02
N SER A 838 24.29 7.96 -1.31
CA SER A 838 25.19 8.76 -0.46
C SER A 838 24.53 9.27 0.83
N MET A 839 23.19 9.30 0.90
CA MET A 839 22.40 9.82 2.02
C MET A 839 21.78 8.71 2.88
N VAL A 840 22.28 7.47 2.80
CA VAL A 840 21.75 6.31 3.55
C VAL A 840 21.76 6.48 5.08
N ASP A 841 22.75 7.20 5.60
CA ASP A 841 22.92 7.52 7.02
C ASP A 841 22.21 8.83 7.45
N VAL A 842 21.49 9.48 6.52
CA VAL A 842 20.67 10.66 6.82
C VAL A 842 19.30 10.18 7.27
N GLU A 843 18.92 10.54 8.50
CA GLU A 843 17.57 10.26 9.02
C GLU A 843 16.50 10.99 8.20
N PRO A 844 15.26 10.47 8.15
CA PRO A 844 14.14 11.17 7.52
C PRO A 844 13.97 12.60 8.05
N TYR A 845 13.60 13.53 7.17
CA TYR A 845 13.15 14.85 7.60
C TYR A 845 11.74 14.71 8.21
N GLU A 846 11.58 15.22 9.43
CA GLU A 846 10.35 15.02 10.24
C GLU A 846 9.62 16.33 10.56
N ASP A 847 10.22 17.50 10.31
CA ASP A 847 9.66 18.79 10.71
C ASP A 847 8.23 19.01 10.22
N LEU A 848 7.35 19.48 11.10
CA LEU A 848 6.00 19.92 10.74
C LEU A 848 6.06 21.28 10.04
N ILE A 849 5.20 21.50 9.05
CA ILE A 849 5.09 22.81 8.40
C ILE A 849 4.65 23.88 9.42
N PRO A 850 5.30 25.06 9.49
CA PRO A 850 4.90 26.12 10.41
C PRO A 850 3.48 26.63 10.10
N TYR A 851 2.67 26.91 11.13
CA TYR A 851 1.35 27.52 10.92
C TYR A 851 1.40 28.85 10.17
N GLN A 852 2.50 29.60 10.28
CA GLN A 852 2.69 30.84 9.54
C GLN A 852 2.71 30.62 8.01
N ASP A 853 3.22 29.49 7.51
CA ASP A 853 3.21 29.19 6.08
C ASP A 853 1.76 29.00 5.57
N PHE A 854 0.87 28.38 6.37
CA PHE A 854 -0.56 28.34 6.06
C PHE A 854 -1.24 29.72 6.13
N VAL A 855 -0.82 30.60 7.04
CA VAL A 855 -1.35 31.97 7.16
C VAL A 855 -0.92 32.81 5.96
N ASP A 856 0.36 32.79 5.59
CA ASP A 856 0.92 33.52 4.45
C ASP A 856 0.39 32.99 3.10
N ALA A 857 0.01 31.71 3.05
CA ALA A 857 -0.70 31.09 1.93
C ALA A 857 -2.21 31.41 1.87
N GLY A 858 -2.78 32.05 2.90
CA GLY A 858 -4.21 32.37 2.97
C GLY A 858 -5.13 31.18 3.25
N VAL A 859 -4.61 30.10 3.86
CA VAL A 859 -5.30 28.81 4.03
C VAL A 859 -5.31 28.31 5.48
N ALA A 860 -4.95 29.15 6.45
CA ALA A 860 -4.99 28.85 7.88
C ALA A 860 -6.40 28.66 8.47
N GLU A 861 -7.47 28.75 7.66
CA GLU A 861 -8.85 28.45 8.06
C GLU A 861 -9.45 27.27 7.27
N GLN A 862 -8.63 26.45 6.60
CA GLN A 862 -9.13 25.29 5.84
C GLN A 862 -9.78 24.23 6.77
N PRO A 863 -11.03 23.85 6.53
CA PRO A 863 -11.82 23.03 7.45
C PRO A 863 -11.51 21.52 7.40
N CYS A 864 -10.78 21.06 6.38
CA CYS A 864 -10.51 19.64 6.12
C CYS A 864 -9.24 19.10 6.80
N MET A 865 -8.49 19.94 7.52
CA MET A 865 -7.29 19.52 8.26
C MET A 865 -7.66 19.26 9.74
N SER A 866 -7.37 18.07 10.26
CA SER A 866 -7.71 17.64 11.64
C SER A 866 -6.72 18.13 12.69
N ASP A 867 -5.47 18.33 12.28
CA ASP A 867 -4.29 18.56 13.10
C ASP A 867 -3.82 20.03 13.12
N LEU A 868 -4.57 20.95 12.51
CA LEU A 868 -4.19 22.36 12.41
C LEU A 868 -3.94 23.06 13.76
N ASP A 869 -4.60 22.62 14.84
CA ASP A 869 -4.35 23.12 16.20
C ASP A 869 -3.02 22.66 16.80
N ILE A 870 -2.37 21.62 16.25
CA ILE A 870 -1.00 21.22 16.59
C ILE A 870 0.00 22.20 15.95
N HIS A 871 -0.23 22.61 14.71
CA HIS A 871 0.65 23.59 14.03
C HIS A 871 0.62 24.98 14.71
N LYS A 872 -0.46 25.32 15.42
CA LYS A 872 -0.61 26.57 16.18
C LYS A 872 0.14 26.59 17.52
N GLN A 873 0.58 25.44 18.03
CA GLN A 873 1.20 25.26 19.35
C GLN A 873 2.72 25.23 19.25
#